data_AF-A0ABD6EV44-F1
#
_entry.id   AF-A0ABD6EV44-F1
#
_cell.length_a   1.000
_cell.length_b   1.000
_cell.length_c   1.000
_cell.angle_alpha   90.00
_cell.angle_beta   90.00
_cell.angle_gamma   90.00
#
_symmetry.space_group_name_H-M   'P 1'
#
loop_
_entity.id
_entity.type
_entity.pdbx_description
1 polymer ?
#
loop_
_entity_poly.entity_id
_entity_poly.type
_entity_poly.pdbx_seq_one_letter_code
_entity_poly.pdbx_strand_id
1 'polypeptide(L)'
;MSENKRMIGDALGIEFIEVNEMECLVKGNNFLLINILDEAFTYNHQSSICKYSFETVDSDSAFPYLLVNIGSGVSIYKVESNRQFERIGGSSMGSGCFFGIGGLITGIHDFDALMRMGEEGDHRSVDVLVSDIYGGESDRLGMPPDLIAGSFGKCVDPIITGKVKYDDRYKASAVRSLLLMISNHLGQIAVLYADSVNVDRIYFGGCFTRIHAIAMRTISFAVNFWSLGKRQAYFLRHENYTAAIGAFLDGVERFAPNPSLYIDESFNVSWKEHYAGSTALDRFVPTAPLSSNANIGILEMECCEIVLVRFPLLRRDVVYVPDTVSLNSDPDARDYWFSCMEDAIEKTVLKALESQSRCPDAAQRAAKVRKKYLGHLKMLREKPFAYGCCTVRNLLDLREQILNQYLFDDAFIKQKALENKKAFSELKRLLEEIDSIIDERARQIQVVKGLLTGNIFDWGAREVVRMLENGDLSFRAASNYLQQRPWLVDDLDDWLSSFSEKKYRCAIIFVDNSGVDILLGVLTFARELLKIGTKVIVACNRSPALNDITAIELINVMEQLSEVDEILYTNYKDGGLMVCSTGQGSPCLDLRRIDKSLCQLVVSEGVDLVVIEGMGRSIHTNYDAHFTCDSLKVGRGISRVHCD
;
A
#
# COMPACT_ATOMS: atom_id res chain seq x y z
N MET A 1 36.99 -7.01 11.26
CA MET A 1 36.00 -5.91 11.42
C MET A 1 36.61 -4.67 12.07
N SER A 2 37.31 -4.77 13.21
CA SER A 2 37.94 -3.63 13.90
C SER A 2 38.94 -2.84 13.06
N GLU A 3 39.74 -3.52 12.25
CA GLU A 3 40.71 -2.88 11.34
C GLU A 3 40.01 -2.10 10.21
N ASN A 4 39.01 -2.70 9.56
CA ASN A 4 38.20 -2.04 8.53
C ASN A 4 37.45 -0.82 9.09
N LYS A 5 36.89 -0.92 10.30
CA LYS A 5 36.21 0.18 10.99
C LYS A 5 37.15 1.37 11.17
N ARG A 6 38.36 1.12 11.68
CA ARG A 6 39.39 2.17 11.86
C ARG A 6 39.80 2.77 10.52
N MET A 7 40.09 1.95 9.52
CA MET A 7 40.47 2.43 8.18
C MET A 7 39.42 3.34 7.55
N ILE A 8 38.14 2.95 7.63
CA ILE A 8 37.04 3.77 7.08
C ILE A 8 36.87 5.06 7.90
N GLY A 9 36.97 4.96 9.24
CA GLY A 9 36.82 6.10 10.13
C GLY A 9 37.89 7.16 9.90
N ASP A 10 39.15 6.72 9.82
CA ASP A 10 40.31 7.59 9.54
C ASP A 10 40.22 8.21 8.14
N ALA A 11 39.77 7.45 7.14
CA ALA A 11 39.68 7.93 5.76
C ALA A 11 38.57 8.96 5.55
N LEU A 12 37.43 8.80 6.24
CA LEU A 12 36.26 9.68 6.09
C LEU A 12 36.19 10.78 7.16
N GLY A 13 37.05 10.72 8.19
CA GLY A 13 36.99 11.63 9.33
C GLY A 13 35.71 11.47 10.16
N ILE A 14 35.20 10.24 10.27
CA ILE A 14 33.95 9.93 10.97
C ILE A 14 34.20 9.02 12.18
N GLU A 15 33.38 9.19 13.21
CA GLU A 15 33.32 8.27 14.35
C GLU A 15 32.25 7.22 14.11
N PHE A 16 32.56 5.97 14.44
CA PHE A 16 31.61 4.87 14.36
C PHE A 16 31.06 4.53 15.74
N ILE A 17 29.75 4.66 15.88
CA ILE A 17 29.02 4.31 17.09
C ILE A 17 28.48 2.90 16.93
N GLU A 18 28.80 2.05 17.90
CA GLU A 18 28.29 0.69 17.93
C GLU A 18 26.91 0.67 18.58
N VAL A 19 25.97 0.02 17.91
CA VAL A 19 24.58 -0.15 18.33
C VAL A 19 24.26 -1.63 18.42
N ASN A 20 23.28 -2.00 19.24
CA ASN A 20 22.91 -3.39 19.43
C ASN A 20 22.14 -3.90 18.21
N GLU A 21 22.70 -4.91 17.52
CA GLU A 21 22.09 -5.50 16.32
C GLU A 21 20.65 -5.97 16.55
N MET A 22 20.37 -6.60 17.69
CA MET A 22 19.06 -7.17 17.99
C MET A 22 18.01 -6.08 18.23
N GLU A 23 18.39 -5.02 18.95
CA GLU A 23 17.53 -3.85 19.16
C GLU A 23 17.23 -3.17 17.83
N CYS A 24 18.26 -2.94 17.00
CA CYS A 24 18.07 -2.34 15.69
C CYS A 24 17.20 -3.19 14.77
N LEU A 25 17.38 -4.51 14.76
CA LEU A 25 16.57 -5.44 13.99
C LEU A 25 15.09 -5.32 14.34
N VAL A 26 14.75 -5.44 15.64
CA VAL A 26 13.36 -5.36 16.11
C VAL A 26 12.78 -3.97 15.87
N LYS A 27 13.55 -2.91 16.13
CA LYS A 27 13.13 -1.53 15.93
C LYS A 27 12.81 -1.24 14.46
N GLY A 28 13.69 -1.60 13.54
CA GLY A 28 13.45 -1.41 12.11
C GLY A 28 12.33 -2.29 11.56
N ASN A 29 12.16 -3.51 12.10
CA ASN A 29 11.03 -4.37 11.75
C ASN A 29 9.68 -3.74 12.15
N ASN A 30 9.57 -3.27 13.40
CA ASN A 30 8.39 -2.57 13.89
C ASN A 30 8.10 -1.32 13.06
N PHE A 31 9.14 -0.54 12.78
CA PHE A 31 9.03 0.66 11.96
C PHE A 31 8.44 0.36 10.59
N LEU A 32 8.93 -0.67 9.90
CA LEU A 32 8.41 -1.08 8.58
C LEU A 32 6.97 -1.59 8.68
N LEU A 33 6.66 -2.48 9.62
CA LEU A 33 5.31 -3.03 9.79
C LEU A 33 4.25 -1.95 10.08
N ILE A 34 4.62 -0.89 10.81
CA ILE A 34 3.71 0.19 11.19
C ILE A 34 3.58 1.24 10.09
N ASN A 35 4.68 1.56 9.38
CA ASN A 35 4.69 2.69 8.44
C ASN A 35 4.51 2.29 6.98
N ILE A 36 4.82 1.05 6.60
CA ILE A 36 4.76 0.61 5.20
C ILE A 36 3.51 -0.23 4.97
N LEU A 37 2.68 0.23 4.03
CA LEU A 37 1.53 -0.54 3.57
C LEU A 37 2.01 -1.82 2.88
N ASP A 38 1.26 -2.91 3.05
CA ASP A 38 1.58 -4.20 2.43
C ASP A 38 3.00 -4.73 2.76
N GLU A 39 3.61 -4.33 3.89
CA GLU A 39 4.95 -4.78 4.28
C GLU A 39 5.01 -6.30 4.49
N ALA A 40 3.97 -6.85 5.10
CA ALA A 40 3.86 -8.26 5.39
C ALA A 40 3.13 -9.01 4.27
N PHE A 41 3.54 -10.25 4.00
CA PHE A 41 2.80 -11.10 3.08
C PHE A 41 2.89 -12.58 3.42
N THR A 42 1.91 -13.34 2.97
CA THR A 42 1.94 -14.80 2.99
C THR A 42 2.24 -15.35 1.60
N TYR A 43 2.82 -16.56 1.55
CA TYR A 43 3.16 -17.23 0.31
C TYR A 43 2.37 -18.54 0.15
N ASN A 44 1.57 -18.64 -0.91
CA ASN A 44 0.79 -19.82 -1.27
C ASN A 44 1.21 -20.37 -2.64
N HIS A 45 1.95 -21.48 -2.64
CA HIS A 45 2.41 -22.12 -3.87
C HIS A 45 1.30 -22.81 -4.68
N GLN A 46 0.19 -23.19 -4.04
CA GLN A 46 -0.90 -23.91 -4.70
C GLN A 46 -1.80 -22.98 -5.51
N SER A 47 -1.73 -21.66 -5.25
CA SER A 47 -2.49 -20.66 -5.98
C SER A 47 -1.97 -20.53 -7.41
N SER A 48 -2.84 -20.82 -8.39
CA SER A 48 -2.58 -20.62 -9.81
C SER A 48 -2.71 -19.15 -10.25
N ILE A 49 -3.36 -18.32 -9.42
CA ILE A 49 -3.72 -16.94 -9.73
C ILE A 49 -2.69 -15.97 -9.12
N CYS A 50 -2.53 -16.01 -7.79
CA CYS A 50 -1.60 -15.14 -7.08
C CYS A 50 -0.91 -15.88 -5.94
N LYS A 51 0.42 -15.96 -6.00
CA LYS A 51 1.24 -16.68 -5.01
C LYS A 51 1.50 -15.88 -3.73
N TYR A 52 1.28 -14.57 -3.77
CA TYR A 52 1.58 -13.64 -2.67
C TYR A 52 0.30 -12.95 -2.24
N SER A 53 0.01 -12.96 -0.94
CA SER A 53 -1.10 -12.21 -0.36
C SER A 53 -0.54 -11.25 0.67
N PHE A 54 -0.61 -9.95 0.37
CA PHE A 54 -0.07 -8.91 1.23
C PHE A 54 -1.10 -8.46 2.26
N GLU A 55 -0.60 -8.07 3.42
CA GLU A 55 -1.37 -7.54 4.54
C GLU A 55 -0.76 -6.22 5.01
N THR A 56 -1.60 -5.20 5.14
CA THR A 56 -1.27 -4.02 5.95
C THR A 56 -1.69 -4.30 7.38
N VAL A 57 -0.70 -4.32 8.28
CA VAL A 57 -0.93 -4.53 9.70
C VAL A 57 -1.53 -3.29 10.32
N ASP A 58 -2.66 -3.44 11.03
CA ASP A 58 -3.18 -2.36 11.88
C ASP A 58 -2.25 -2.23 13.10
N SER A 59 -1.72 -1.03 13.33
CA SER A 59 -0.76 -0.75 14.41
C SER A 59 -1.31 -1.08 15.79
N ASP A 60 -2.63 -0.97 16.00
CA ASP A 60 -3.32 -1.34 17.24
C ASP A 60 -3.26 -2.87 17.50
N SER A 61 -3.02 -3.68 16.47
CA SER A 61 -3.05 -5.15 16.49
C SER A 61 -1.73 -5.82 16.10
N ALA A 62 -0.67 -5.02 15.92
CA ALA A 62 0.62 -5.52 15.46
C ALA A 62 1.27 -6.50 16.46
N PHE A 63 0.97 -6.37 17.75
CA PHE A 63 1.60 -7.09 18.86
C PHE A 63 0.59 -7.98 19.63
N PRO A 64 1.05 -9.05 20.30
CA PRO A 64 2.40 -9.61 20.23
C PRO A 64 2.63 -10.42 18.96
N TYR A 65 3.88 -10.53 18.53
CA TYR A 65 4.27 -11.39 17.41
C TYR A 65 5.61 -12.09 17.64
N LEU A 66 5.86 -13.14 16.87
CA LEU A 66 7.13 -13.86 16.85
C LEU A 66 7.97 -13.41 15.65
N LEU A 67 9.19 -12.94 15.89
CA LEU A 67 10.16 -12.65 14.83
C LEU A 67 11.19 -13.77 14.74
N VAL A 68 11.19 -14.49 13.63
CA VAL A 68 12.19 -15.51 13.30
C VAL A 68 13.18 -14.91 12.31
N ASN A 69 14.31 -14.42 12.81
CA ASN A 69 15.35 -13.83 11.97
C ASN A 69 16.36 -14.89 11.53
N ILE A 70 16.45 -15.11 10.21
CA ILE A 70 17.27 -16.14 9.58
C ILE A 70 18.50 -15.49 8.93
N GLY A 71 19.52 -15.24 9.75
CA GLY A 71 20.87 -14.88 9.30
C GLY A 71 21.74 -16.12 9.08
N SER A 72 23.04 -16.00 9.37
CA SER A 72 23.96 -17.16 9.37
C SER A 72 23.47 -18.28 10.28
N GLY A 73 22.93 -17.91 11.45
CA GLY A 73 22.12 -18.74 12.32
C GLY A 73 20.68 -18.21 12.40
N VAL A 74 19.94 -18.63 13.43
CA VAL A 74 18.54 -18.25 13.64
C VAL A 74 18.39 -17.68 15.03
N SER A 75 17.74 -16.53 15.13
CA SER A 75 17.30 -15.94 16.40
C SER A 75 15.79 -15.76 16.39
N ILE A 76 15.14 -16.14 17.50
CA ILE A 76 13.70 -16.10 17.66
C ILE A 76 13.37 -15.12 18.78
N TYR A 77 12.59 -14.10 18.46
CA TYR A 77 12.20 -13.05 19.40
C TYR A 77 10.69 -13.05 19.60
N LYS A 78 10.25 -12.92 20.85
CA LYS A 78 8.89 -12.49 21.19
C LYS A 78 8.91 -10.97 21.25
N VAL A 79 8.07 -10.32 20.46
CA VAL A 79 7.95 -8.86 20.43
C VAL A 79 6.58 -8.49 21.00
N GLU A 80 6.56 -7.76 22.10
CA GLU A 80 5.34 -7.38 22.83
C GLU A 80 4.94 -5.93 22.58
N SER A 81 5.90 -5.07 22.23
CA SER A 81 5.65 -3.70 21.80
C SER A 81 6.86 -3.15 21.02
N ASN A 82 6.78 -1.89 20.60
CA ASN A 82 7.89 -1.17 19.99
C ASN A 82 9.18 -1.16 20.83
N ARG A 83 9.06 -1.27 22.16
CA ARG A 83 10.20 -1.16 23.10
C ARG A 83 10.45 -2.43 23.92
N GLN A 84 9.55 -3.41 23.84
CA GLN A 84 9.60 -4.61 24.66
C GLN A 84 9.68 -5.83 23.76
N PHE A 85 10.83 -6.50 23.82
CA PHE A 85 11.06 -7.77 23.14
C PHE A 85 12.04 -8.62 23.93
N GLU A 86 11.99 -9.93 23.70
CA GLU A 86 12.89 -10.90 24.32
C GLU A 86 13.33 -11.93 23.29
N ARG A 87 14.64 -12.27 23.28
CA ARG A 87 15.15 -13.40 22.51
C ARG A 87 14.84 -14.71 23.24
N ILE A 88 13.72 -15.33 22.91
CA ILE A 88 13.25 -16.56 23.56
C ILE A 88 13.91 -17.83 23.02
N GLY A 89 14.62 -17.76 21.88
CA GLY A 89 15.19 -18.94 21.26
C GLY A 89 16.10 -18.69 20.07
N GLY A 90 16.51 -19.79 19.42
CA GLY A 90 17.30 -19.76 18.20
C GLY A 90 17.80 -21.14 17.77
N SER A 91 18.54 -21.17 16.67
CA SER A 91 19.19 -22.37 16.14
C SER A 91 20.46 -22.02 15.38
N SER A 92 21.45 -22.91 15.34
CA SER A 92 22.62 -22.77 14.48
C SER A 92 22.36 -23.16 13.02
N MET A 93 21.21 -23.77 12.72
CA MET A 93 20.81 -24.22 11.38
C MET A 93 20.11 -23.10 10.60
N GLY A 94 20.83 -22.03 10.30
CA GLY A 94 20.38 -20.90 9.47
C GLY A 94 20.92 -20.93 8.04
N SER A 95 21.01 -19.76 7.40
CA SER A 95 21.51 -19.65 6.01
C SER A 95 22.98 -20.06 5.87
N GLY A 96 23.79 -19.86 6.92
CA GLY A 96 25.20 -20.27 6.94
C GLY A 96 25.36 -21.78 6.92
N CYS A 97 24.43 -22.52 7.54
CA CYS A 97 24.40 -23.98 7.49
C CYS A 97 24.10 -24.47 6.07
N PHE A 98 23.09 -23.89 5.40
CA PHE A 98 22.78 -24.20 4.01
C PHE A 98 23.97 -23.89 3.08
N PHE A 99 24.53 -22.68 3.19
CA PHE A 99 25.60 -22.22 2.32
C PHE A 99 26.89 -23.03 2.51
N GLY A 100 27.27 -23.28 3.78
CA GLY A 100 28.46 -24.05 4.12
C GLY A 100 28.36 -25.50 3.69
N ILE A 101 27.28 -26.20 4.05
CA ILE A 101 27.11 -27.62 3.70
C ILE A 101 26.88 -27.78 2.18
N GLY A 102 26.09 -26.90 1.56
CA GLY A 102 25.90 -26.87 0.12
C GLY A 102 27.23 -26.71 -0.63
N GLY A 103 28.10 -25.81 -0.17
CA GLY A 103 29.45 -25.65 -0.72
C GLY A 103 30.33 -26.88 -0.51
N LEU A 104 30.24 -27.56 0.63
CA LEU A 104 30.96 -28.82 0.86
C LEU A 104 30.48 -29.96 -0.06
N ILE A 105 29.19 -30.04 -0.35
CA ILE A 105 28.61 -31.07 -1.22
C ILE A 105 28.97 -30.81 -2.69
N THR A 106 28.95 -29.55 -3.12
CA THR A 106 28.96 -29.19 -4.55
C THR A 106 30.25 -28.56 -5.04
N GLY A 107 31.03 -27.95 -4.15
CA GLY A 107 32.12 -27.02 -4.49
C GLY A 107 31.66 -25.62 -4.91
N ILE A 108 30.36 -25.31 -4.85
CA ILE A 108 29.80 -24.01 -5.24
C ILE A 108 29.82 -23.06 -4.04
N HIS A 109 30.41 -21.88 -4.23
CA HIS A 109 30.49 -20.81 -3.23
C HIS A 109 29.73 -19.55 -3.66
N ASP A 110 28.62 -19.76 -4.36
CA ASP A 110 27.65 -18.73 -4.73
C ASP A 110 26.28 -19.14 -4.17
N PHE A 111 25.72 -18.32 -3.28
CA PHE A 111 24.50 -18.65 -2.54
C PHE A 111 23.30 -18.83 -3.47
N ASP A 112 23.13 -17.89 -4.42
CA ASP A 112 22.01 -17.89 -5.34
C ASP A 112 22.10 -19.08 -6.33
N ALA A 113 23.31 -19.48 -6.74
CA ALA A 113 23.54 -20.67 -7.55
C ALA A 113 23.19 -21.96 -6.80
N LEU A 114 23.53 -22.06 -5.52
CA LEU A 114 23.12 -23.19 -4.68
C LEU A 114 21.60 -23.27 -4.52
N MET A 115 20.94 -22.13 -4.33
CA MET A 115 19.48 -22.08 -4.25
C MET A 115 18.82 -22.51 -5.56
N ARG A 116 19.29 -22.02 -6.72
CA ARG A 116 18.83 -22.47 -8.04
C ARG A 116 19.06 -23.98 -8.25
N MET A 117 20.24 -24.48 -7.87
CA MET A 117 20.53 -25.92 -7.93
C MET A 117 19.57 -26.74 -7.04
N GLY A 118 19.23 -26.21 -5.85
CA GLY A 118 18.22 -26.80 -4.99
C GLY A 118 16.83 -26.81 -5.62
N GLU A 119 16.44 -25.80 -6.38
CA GLU A 119 15.14 -25.77 -7.07
C GLU A 119 15.01 -26.87 -8.14
N GLU A 120 16.09 -27.19 -8.85
CA GLU A 120 16.16 -28.20 -9.90
C GLU A 120 16.29 -29.65 -9.36
N GLY A 121 16.71 -29.82 -8.10
CA GLY A 121 16.98 -31.12 -7.50
C GLY A 121 15.73 -31.91 -7.10
N ASP A 122 15.86 -33.24 -7.06
CA ASP A 122 14.81 -34.17 -6.60
C ASP A 122 15.24 -34.90 -5.32
N HIS A 123 14.76 -34.40 -4.18
CA HIS A 123 15.12 -34.91 -2.86
C HIS A 123 14.75 -36.39 -2.64
N ARG A 124 13.78 -36.94 -3.39
CA ARG A 124 13.30 -38.32 -3.21
C ARG A 124 14.38 -39.37 -3.49
N SER A 125 15.46 -38.98 -4.18
CA SER A 125 16.63 -39.83 -4.43
C SER A 125 17.59 -39.94 -3.24
N VAL A 126 17.51 -39.02 -2.27
CA VAL A 126 18.43 -38.93 -1.12
C VAL A 126 17.73 -39.00 0.24
N ASP A 127 16.46 -38.62 0.32
CA ASP A 127 15.64 -38.66 1.54
C ASP A 127 14.88 -39.96 1.69
N VAL A 128 14.70 -40.41 2.93
CA VAL A 128 13.74 -41.46 3.28
C VAL A 128 12.37 -40.82 3.51
N LEU A 129 11.36 -41.27 2.78
CA LEU A 129 9.96 -40.81 2.89
C LEU A 129 9.16 -41.74 3.81
N VAL A 130 8.01 -41.29 4.28
CA VAL A 130 7.06 -42.13 5.03
C VAL A 130 6.68 -43.38 4.24
N SER A 131 6.48 -43.27 2.92
CA SER A 131 6.20 -44.40 2.04
C SER A 131 7.34 -45.42 1.96
N ASP A 132 8.60 -45.00 2.15
CA ASP A 132 9.76 -45.90 2.13
C ASP A 132 9.80 -46.80 3.37
N ILE A 133 9.18 -46.36 4.49
CA ILE A 133 9.13 -47.08 5.77
C ILE A 133 7.85 -47.93 5.87
N TYR A 134 6.70 -47.34 5.55
CA TYR A 134 5.39 -47.93 5.80
C TYR A 134 4.70 -48.48 4.55
N GLY A 135 5.28 -48.29 3.36
CA GLY A 135 4.66 -48.68 2.09
C GLY A 135 3.29 -48.03 1.91
N GLY A 136 2.29 -48.84 1.52
CA GLY A 136 0.90 -48.40 1.34
C GLY A 136 0.06 -48.25 2.61
N GLU A 137 0.64 -48.44 3.80
CA GLU A 137 -0.10 -48.31 5.08
C GLU A 137 -0.06 -46.88 5.67
N SER A 138 0.57 -45.92 4.99
CA SER A 138 0.70 -44.52 5.43
C SER A 138 -0.65 -43.84 5.70
N ASP A 139 -1.68 -44.18 4.92
CA ASP A 139 -3.02 -43.60 5.04
C ASP A 139 -3.67 -43.88 6.39
N ARG A 140 -3.35 -45.02 7.02
CA ARG A 140 -3.87 -45.39 8.35
C ARG A 140 -3.29 -44.54 9.47
N LEU A 141 -2.11 -43.96 9.27
CA LEU A 141 -1.41 -43.12 10.24
C LEU A 141 -1.73 -41.63 10.07
N GLY A 142 -2.52 -41.27 9.05
CA GLY A 142 -2.84 -39.87 8.74
C GLY A 142 -1.63 -39.05 8.28
N MET A 143 -0.55 -39.69 7.84
CA MET A 143 0.67 -39.03 7.38
C MET A 143 0.76 -39.10 5.84
N PRO A 144 1.04 -37.98 5.16
CA PRO A 144 1.25 -38.00 3.71
C PRO A 144 2.40 -38.96 3.33
N PRO A 145 2.23 -39.80 2.29
CA PRO A 145 3.26 -40.78 1.89
C PRO A 145 4.57 -40.13 1.43
N ASP A 146 4.48 -38.93 0.85
CA ASP A 146 5.61 -38.13 0.34
C ASP A 146 6.28 -37.27 1.43
N LEU A 147 5.79 -37.32 2.67
CA LEU A 147 6.42 -36.63 3.79
C LEU A 147 7.81 -37.21 4.06
N ILE A 148 8.80 -36.33 4.27
CA ILE A 148 10.16 -36.75 4.63
C ILE A 148 10.14 -37.33 6.04
N ALA A 149 10.51 -38.60 6.17
CA ALA A 149 10.71 -39.26 7.46
C ALA A 149 12.16 -39.12 7.96
N GLY A 150 13.13 -39.07 7.05
CA GLY A 150 14.54 -38.87 7.37
C GLY A 150 15.32 -38.19 6.26
N SER A 151 15.72 -36.94 6.47
CA SER A 151 16.57 -36.18 5.54
C SER A 151 17.92 -36.87 5.35
N PHE A 152 18.38 -37.00 4.10
CA PHE A 152 19.59 -37.73 3.70
C PHE A 152 19.61 -39.22 4.08
N GLY A 153 18.48 -39.80 4.53
CA GLY A 153 18.46 -41.17 5.04
C GLY A 153 18.90 -42.23 4.03
N LYS A 154 18.70 -42.01 2.72
CA LYS A 154 19.14 -42.95 1.67
C LYS A 154 20.65 -42.91 1.44
N CYS A 155 21.33 -41.83 1.86
CA CYS A 155 22.78 -41.70 1.75
C CYS A 155 23.56 -42.65 2.68
N VAL A 156 22.89 -43.35 3.60
CA VAL A 156 23.52 -44.45 4.35
C VAL A 156 24.04 -45.54 3.40
N ASP A 157 23.43 -45.70 2.22
CA ASP A 157 23.94 -46.56 1.15
C ASP A 157 25.19 -45.92 0.48
N PRO A 158 26.35 -46.61 0.50
CA PRO A 158 27.57 -46.14 -0.17
C PRO A 158 27.41 -45.85 -1.66
N ILE A 159 26.48 -46.53 -2.35
CA ILE A 159 26.18 -46.30 -3.77
C ILE A 159 25.58 -44.91 -3.95
N ILE A 160 24.59 -44.55 -3.13
CA ILE A 160 23.94 -43.24 -3.18
C ILE A 160 24.93 -42.15 -2.78
N THR A 161 25.71 -42.36 -1.71
CA THR A 161 26.78 -41.43 -1.34
C THR A 161 27.83 -41.26 -2.45
N GLY A 162 28.18 -42.34 -3.15
CA GLY A 162 29.06 -42.27 -4.32
C GLY A 162 28.47 -41.40 -5.43
N LYS A 163 27.18 -41.55 -5.74
CA LYS A 163 26.49 -40.71 -6.73
C LYS A 163 26.45 -39.25 -6.30
N VAL A 164 26.14 -38.93 -5.04
CA VAL A 164 26.16 -37.54 -4.54
C VAL A 164 27.55 -36.90 -4.71
N LYS A 165 28.65 -37.66 -4.59
CA LYS A 165 30.00 -37.11 -4.76
C LYS A 165 30.33 -36.79 -6.22
N TYR A 166 29.90 -37.61 -7.17
CA TYR A 166 30.41 -37.59 -8.55
C TYR A 166 29.38 -37.26 -9.63
N ASP A 167 28.08 -37.32 -9.32
CA ASP A 167 26.98 -37.02 -10.24
C ASP A 167 26.28 -35.72 -9.84
N ASP A 168 26.33 -34.72 -10.73
CA ASP A 168 25.76 -33.39 -10.47
C ASP A 168 24.24 -33.43 -10.26
N ARG A 169 23.51 -34.41 -10.80
CA ARG A 169 22.08 -34.58 -10.52
C ARG A 169 21.82 -35.01 -9.08
N TYR A 170 22.68 -35.88 -8.54
CA TYR A 170 22.59 -36.30 -7.14
C TYR A 170 23.09 -35.20 -6.19
N LYS A 171 24.07 -34.38 -6.61
CA LYS A 171 24.42 -33.15 -5.88
C LYS A 171 23.24 -32.20 -5.80
N ALA A 172 22.56 -31.91 -6.91
CA ALA A 172 21.38 -31.07 -6.91
C ALA A 172 20.28 -31.63 -6.00
N SER A 173 20.07 -32.95 -6.03
CA SER A 173 19.12 -33.65 -5.14
C SER A 173 19.51 -33.55 -3.65
N ALA A 174 20.80 -33.64 -3.34
CA ALA A 174 21.33 -33.43 -1.99
C ALA A 174 21.15 -31.98 -1.52
N VAL A 175 21.37 -30.99 -2.40
CA VAL A 175 21.11 -29.58 -2.10
C VAL A 175 19.62 -29.31 -1.90
N ARG A 176 18.75 -29.95 -2.70
CA ARG A 176 17.29 -29.92 -2.50
C ARG A 176 16.91 -30.43 -1.11
N SER A 177 17.42 -31.60 -0.73
CA SER A 177 17.18 -32.18 0.60
C SER A 177 17.68 -31.26 1.71
N LEU A 178 18.88 -30.68 1.58
CA LEU A 178 19.42 -29.71 2.55
C LEU A 178 18.50 -28.51 2.75
N LEU A 179 18.01 -27.93 1.65
CA LEU A 179 17.10 -26.81 1.66
C LEU A 179 15.78 -27.17 2.36
N LEU A 180 15.17 -28.31 1.99
CA LEU A 180 13.94 -28.78 2.61
C LEU A 180 14.12 -29.07 4.09
N MET A 181 15.24 -29.69 4.49
CA MET A 181 15.56 -30.00 5.88
C MET A 181 15.63 -28.73 6.72
N ILE A 182 16.37 -27.72 6.26
CA ILE A 182 16.52 -26.44 6.97
C ILE A 182 15.19 -25.69 7.01
N SER A 183 14.48 -25.56 5.87
CA SER A 183 13.20 -24.86 5.82
C SER A 183 12.10 -25.52 6.68
N ASN A 184 12.00 -26.85 6.67
CA ASN A 184 11.06 -27.58 7.52
C ASN A 184 11.39 -27.42 9.01
N HIS A 185 12.67 -27.52 9.36
CA HIS A 185 13.14 -27.28 10.72
C HIS A 185 12.78 -25.86 11.20
N LEU A 186 13.00 -24.83 10.35
CA LEU A 186 12.63 -23.43 10.67
C LEU A 186 11.13 -23.27 10.95
N GLY A 187 10.27 -23.84 10.11
CA GLY A 187 8.81 -23.79 10.33
C GLY A 187 8.38 -24.53 11.59
N GLN A 188 8.97 -25.71 11.85
CA GLN A 188 8.66 -26.52 13.04
C GLN A 188 9.05 -25.80 14.33
N ILE A 189 10.29 -25.30 14.44
CA ILE A 189 10.72 -24.59 15.66
C ILE A 189 9.90 -23.33 15.88
N ALA A 190 9.54 -22.61 14.81
CA ALA A 190 8.73 -21.39 14.92
C ALA A 190 7.36 -21.69 15.53
N VAL A 191 6.70 -22.78 15.12
CA VAL A 191 5.42 -23.21 15.70
C VAL A 191 5.58 -23.60 17.18
N LEU A 192 6.63 -24.36 17.53
CA LEU A 192 6.89 -24.75 18.92
C LEU A 192 7.10 -23.55 19.85
N TYR A 193 7.86 -22.56 19.39
CA TYR A 193 8.06 -21.32 20.15
C TYR A 193 6.78 -20.48 20.20
N ALA A 194 6.02 -20.39 19.10
CA ALA A 194 4.75 -19.67 19.06
C ALA A 194 3.72 -20.28 20.03
N ASP A 195 3.66 -21.61 20.14
CA ASP A 195 2.84 -22.32 21.12
C ASP A 195 3.29 -22.06 22.56
N SER A 196 4.60 -22.07 22.83
CA SER A 196 5.12 -21.91 24.19
C SER A 196 4.88 -20.50 24.76
N VAL A 197 4.78 -19.48 23.91
CA VAL A 197 4.51 -18.09 24.32
C VAL A 197 3.12 -17.58 23.94
N ASN A 198 2.25 -18.47 23.43
CA ASN A 198 0.87 -18.19 23.01
C ASN A 198 0.75 -16.99 22.05
N VAL A 199 1.47 -17.06 20.94
CA VAL A 199 1.46 -16.04 19.87
C VAL A 199 0.98 -16.69 18.58
N ASP A 200 0.07 -16.02 17.86
CA ASP A 200 -0.47 -16.55 16.60
C ASP A 200 0.33 -16.08 15.37
N ARG A 201 0.86 -14.87 15.43
CA ARG A 201 1.51 -14.22 14.30
C ARG A 201 3.02 -14.47 14.28
N ILE A 202 3.51 -15.03 13.18
CA ILE A 202 4.92 -15.42 13.01
C ILE A 202 5.49 -14.76 11.75
N TYR A 203 6.45 -13.84 11.93
CA TYR A 203 7.19 -13.21 10.87
C TYR A 203 8.55 -13.87 10.68
N PHE A 204 8.87 -14.24 9.45
CA PHE A 204 10.18 -14.72 9.03
C PHE A 204 10.92 -13.60 8.30
N GLY A 205 12.10 -13.25 8.81
CA GLY A 205 13.00 -12.26 8.23
C GLY A 205 14.39 -12.81 7.96
N GLY A 206 15.26 -11.98 7.38
CA GLY A 206 16.64 -12.32 7.08
C GLY A 206 16.85 -12.90 5.68
N CYS A 207 18.13 -13.00 5.28
CA CYS A 207 18.52 -13.24 3.88
C CYS A 207 18.12 -14.62 3.32
N PHE A 208 17.79 -15.61 4.16
CA PHE A 208 17.51 -16.97 3.68
C PHE A 208 16.25 -17.08 2.84
N THR A 209 15.23 -16.28 3.15
CA THR A 209 13.95 -16.25 2.43
C THR A 209 13.96 -15.27 1.24
N ARG A 210 15.05 -14.52 1.07
CA ARG A 210 15.24 -13.55 -0.03
C ARG A 210 15.11 -14.26 -1.37
N ILE A 211 14.34 -13.74 -2.32
CA ILE A 211 14.09 -14.24 -3.70
C ILE A 211 13.73 -15.74 -3.87
N HIS A 212 13.76 -16.56 -2.83
CA HIS A 212 13.69 -18.02 -2.93
C HIS A 212 12.30 -18.52 -2.53
N ALA A 213 11.41 -18.53 -3.52
CA ALA A 213 10.03 -19.01 -3.40
C ALA A 213 9.94 -20.43 -2.81
N ILE A 214 10.94 -21.27 -3.07
CA ILE A 214 11.07 -22.61 -2.50
C ILE A 214 11.23 -22.64 -0.97
N ALA A 215 12.01 -21.71 -0.41
CA ALA A 215 12.21 -21.61 1.03
C ALA A 215 10.91 -21.12 1.69
N MET A 216 10.30 -20.06 1.14
CA MET A 216 9.01 -19.55 1.59
C MET A 216 7.91 -20.62 1.50
N ARG A 217 7.81 -21.34 0.38
CA ARG A 217 6.88 -22.47 0.20
C ARG A 217 7.00 -23.48 1.33
N THR A 218 8.22 -23.92 1.60
CA THR A 218 8.48 -25.02 2.53
C THR A 218 8.24 -24.57 3.97
N ILE A 219 8.64 -23.34 4.32
CA ILE A 219 8.33 -22.73 5.62
C ILE A 219 6.81 -22.58 5.81
N SER A 220 6.09 -22.03 4.83
CA SER A 220 4.62 -21.92 4.86
C SER A 220 3.95 -23.28 5.06
N PHE A 221 4.39 -24.29 4.31
CA PHE A 221 3.90 -25.66 4.47
C PHE A 221 4.15 -26.19 5.88
N ALA A 222 5.39 -26.09 6.38
CA ALA A 222 5.77 -26.58 7.69
C ALA A 222 4.97 -25.89 8.81
N VAL A 223 4.82 -24.57 8.76
CA VAL A 223 4.02 -23.82 9.75
C VAL A 223 2.56 -24.28 9.72
N ASN A 224 1.95 -24.38 8.54
CA ASN A 224 0.58 -24.86 8.40
C ASN A 224 0.42 -26.30 8.89
N PHE A 225 1.34 -27.19 8.53
CA PHE A 225 1.32 -28.61 8.90
C PHE A 225 1.45 -28.80 10.41
N TRP A 226 2.49 -28.22 11.03
CA TRP A 226 2.77 -28.40 12.46
C TRP A 226 1.79 -27.66 13.37
N SER A 227 1.16 -26.58 12.87
CA SER A 227 0.09 -25.87 13.61
C SER A 227 -1.31 -26.46 13.38
N LEU A 228 -1.45 -27.52 12.57
CA LEU A 228 -2.74 -28.08 12.15
C LEU A 228 -3.67 -27.01 11.52
N GLY A 229 -3.09 -26.13 10.71
CA GLY A 229 -3.79 -25.03 10.03
C GLY A 229 -4.14 -23.83 10.92
N LYS A 230 -3.72 -23.81 12.19
CA LYS A 230 -4.03 -22.71 13.12
C LYS A 230 -3.18 -21.45 12.89
N ARG A 231 -2.00 -21.58 12.29
CA ARG A 231 -1.06 -20.46 12.08
C ARG A 231 -0.58 -20.39 10.64
N GLN A 232 -0.16 -19.20 10.25
CA GLN A 232 0.41 -18.90 8.94
C GLN A 232 1.79 -18.28 9.08
N ALA A 233 2.64 -18.53 8.08
CA ALA A 233 3.94 -17.90 7.96
C ALA A 233 3.82 -16.57 7.22
N TYR A 234 4.29 -15.50 7.85
CA TYR A 234 4.40 -14.18 7.24
C TYR A 234 5.86 -13.89 6.88
N PHE A 235 6.06 -13.25 5.75
CA PHE A 235 7.33 -12.76 5.26
C PHE A 235 7.25 -11.23 5.12
N LEU A 236 8.41 -10.60 4.96
CA LEU A 236 8.53 -9.14 4.91
C LEU A 236 9.08 -8.73 3.54
N ARG A 237 8.66 -7.56 3.05
CA ARG A 237 9.13 -7.03 1.76
C ARG A 237 10.55 -6.50 1.85
N HIS A 238 10.90 -5.90 2.99
CA HIS A 238 12.14 -5.17 3.23
C HIS A 238 12.99 -5.82 4.34
N GLU A 239 12.99 -7.15 4.42
CA GLU A 239 13.63 -7.93 5.48
C GLU A 239 15.12 -7.59 5.70
N ASN A 240 15.82 -7.17 4.64
CA ASN A 240 17.25 -6.87 4.63
C ASN A 240 17.61 -5.46 5.13
N TYR A 241 16.62 -4.57 5.28
CA TYR A 241 16.84 -3.18 5.71
C TYR A 241 16.57 -2.96 7.20
N THR A 242 15.93 -3.92 7.87
CA THR A 242 15.49 -3.85 9.28
C THR A 242 16.59 -3.34 10.23
N ALA A 243 17.75 -4.01 10.29
CA ALA A 243 18.83 -3.59 11.19
C ALA A 243 19.42 -2.21 10.83
N ALA A 244 19.54 -1.88 9.54
CA ALA A 244 20.06 -0.59 9.10
C ALA A 244 19.09 0.56 9.45
N ILE A 245 17.79 0.35 9.26
CA ILE A 245 16.74 1.28 9.67
C ILE A 245 16.77 1.46 11.19
N GLY A 246 16.85 0.38 11.96
CA GLY A 246 16.93 0.49 13.41
C GLY A 246 18.14 1.27 13.90
N ALA A 247 19.31 1.11 13.25
CA ALA A 247 20.50 1.89 13.54
C ALA A 247 20.34 3.38 13.18
N PHE A 248 19.70 3.68 12.04
CA PHE A 248 19.34 5.04 11.66
C PHE A 248 18.42 5.69 12.71
N LEU A 249 17.35 5.00 13.12
CA LEU A 249 16.39 5.49 14.10
C LEU A 249 17.01 5.68 15.49
N ASP A 250 17.89 4.77 15.91
CA ASP A 250 18.67 4.93 17.15
C ASP A 250 19.61 6.15 17.08
N GLY A 251 20.25 6.39 15.94
CA GLY A 251 21.03 7.60 15.70
C GLY A 251 20.20 8.89 15.82
N VAL A 252 19.02 8.92 15.20
CA VAL A 252 18.10 10.07 15.28
C VAL A 252 17.74 10.39 16.73
N GLU A 253 17.44 9.38 17.54
CA GLU A 253 17.13 9.57 18.97
C GLU A 253 18.33 10.07 19.78
N ARG A 254 19.51 9.48 19.59
CA ARG A 254 20.71 9.82 20.36
C ARG A 254 21.17 11.25 20.12
N PHE A 255 21.05 11.72 18.88
CA PHE A 255 21.51 13.04 18.46
C PHE A 255 20.41 14.10 18.44
N ALA A 256 19.22 13.77 18.95
CA ALA A 256 18.16 14.75 19.11
C ALA A 256 18.58 15.89 20.06
N PRO A 257 18.13 17.14 19.85
CA PRO A 257 18.52 18.29 20.67
C PRO A 257 18.21 18.16 22.16
N ASN A 258 17.26 17.29 22.54
CA ASN A 258 16.89 17.05 23.94
C ASN A 258 16.54 15.57 24.20
N PRO A 259 17.54 14.68 24.35
CA PRO A 259 17.34 13.22 24.42
C PRO A 259 16.44 12.76 25.56
N SER A 260 16.46 13.48 26.69
CA SER A 260 15.65 13.18 27.89
C SER A 260 14.16 13.51 27.76
N LEU A 261 13.78 14.32 26.76
CA LEU A 261 12.39 14.66 26.41
C LEU A 261 11.96 14.04 25.07
N TYR A 262 12.88 13.33 24.40
CA TYR A 262 12.64 12.74 23.10
C TYR A 262 11.80 11.47 23.25
N ILE A 263 10.50 11.63 23.08
CA ILE A 263 9.58 10.55 22.75
C ILE A 263 9.92 10.18 21.31
N ASP A 264 10.29 8.92 21.04
CA ASP A 264 10.66 8.42 19.70
C ASP A 264 9.75 9.02 18.60
N GLU A 265 10.24 10.08 17.94
CA GLU A 265 9.44 10.86 16.99
C GLU A 265 9.13 10.06 15.73
N SER A 266 9.83 8.94 15.50
CA SER A 266 9.53 8.06 14.36
C SER A 266 8.12 7.45 14.43
N PHE A 267 7.49 7.47 15.62
CA PHE A 267 6.07 7.15 15.82
C PHE A 267 5.14 8.38 15.88
N ASN A 268 5.69 9.60 15.90
CA ASN A 268 4.94 10.87 15.85
C ASN A 268 4.95 11.49 14.46
N VAL A 269 5.48 10.79 13.46
CA VAL A 269 5.37 11.11 12.05
C VAL A 269 5.07 9.82 11.29
N SER A 270 4.46 9.95 10.12
CA SER A 270 4.22 8.83 9.22
C SER A 270 5.19 8.86 8.05
N TRP A 271 5.51 7.66 7.55
CA TRP A 271 6.43 7.50 6.42
C TRP A 271 5.73 6.88 5.23
N LYS A 272 6.12 7.31 4.02
CA LYS A 272 5.63 6.76 2.75
C LYS A 272 6.81 6.16 1.99
N GLU A 273 6.64 4.95 1.46
CA GLU A 273 7.64 4.36 0.57
C GLU A 273 7.54 4.93 -0.85
N HIS A 274 8.69 5.17 -1.48
CA HIS A 274 8.80 5.54 -2.89
C HIS A 274 9.41 4.39 -3.66
N TYR A 275 8.67 3.84 -4.62
CA TYR A 275 9.16 2.80 -5.54
C TYR A 275 9.91 1.62 -4.90
N ALA A 276 9.67 1.29 -3.64
CA ALA A 276 10.51 0.35 -2.94
C ALA A 276 10.20 -1.08 -3.41
N GLY A 277 11.21 -1.72 -4.00
CA GLY A 277 11.11 -3.09 -4.47
C GLY A 277 11.27 -4.06 -3.32
N SER A 278 10.56 -5.18 -3.36
CA SER A 278 10.83 -6.24 -2.38
C SER A 278 12.01 -7.10 -2.82
N THR A 279 12.93 -7.34 -1.89
CA THR A 279 14.02 -8.28 -2.09
C THR A 279 13.55 -9.74 -2.18
N ALA A 280 12.33 -10.06 -1.71
CA ALA A 280 11.72 -11.38 -1.87
C ALA A 280 11.06 -11.61 -3.23
N LEU A 281 10.79 -10.53 -3.99
CA LEU A 281 9.94 -10.55 -5.19
C LEU A 281 10.69 -10.25 -6.49
N ASP A 282 11.99 -10.55 -6.48
CA ASP A 282 12.90 -10.40 -7.61
C ASP A 282 12.97 -8.95 -8.15
N ARG A 283 12.98 -7.99 -7.21
CA ARG A 283 13.33 -6.60 -7.49
C ARG A 283 14.48 -6.14 -6.60
N PHE A 284 15.69 -6.38 -7.10
CA PHE A 284 16.82 -5.51 -6.84
C PHE A 284 16.65 -4.33 -7.80
N VAL A 285 16.36 -3.12 -7.32
CA VAL A 285 16.57 -1.92 -8.15
C VAL A 285 18.02 -1.52 -7.92
N PRO A 286 18.97 -1.87 -8.79
CA PRO A 286 20.12 -1.01 -8.95
C PRO A 286 19.59 0.27 -9.58
N THR A 287 19.26 1.27 -8.77
CA THR A 287 19.38 2.65 -9.25
C THR A 287 20.79 2.76 -9.80
N ALA A 288 20.90 3.25 -11.04
CA ALA A 288 22.15 3.40 -11.77
C ALA A 288 23.29 3.69 -10.80
N PRO A 289 24.46 3.03 -10.93
CA PRO A 289 25.54 3.18 -9.98
C PRO A 289 25.67 4.67 -9.63
N LEU A 290 25.48 5.01 -8.34
CA LEU A 290 26.29 6.09 -7.77
C LEU A 290 27.67 5.85 -8.35
N SER A 291 28.34 6.85 -8.93
CA SER A 291 29.57 6.79 -9.74
C SER A 291 30.66 5.74 -9.42
N SER A 292 30.54 5.00 -8.32
CA SER A 292 31.07 3.67 -8.01
C SER A 292 30.53 2.51 -8.88
N ASN A 293 31.41 1.58 -9.28
CA ASN A 293 31.07 0.32 -9.96
C ASN A 293 30.34 -0.73 -9.06
N ALA A 294 29.60 -0.31 -8.03
CA ALA A 294 28.96 -1.20 -7.06
C ALA A 294 27.44 -1.28 -7.27
N ASN A 295 26.89 -2.50 -7.23
CA ASN A 295 25.44 -2.72 -7.20
C ASN A 295 24.94 -2.51 -5.76
N ILE A 296 24.24 -1.39 -5.52
CA ILE A 296 23.67 -1.04 -4.21
C ILE A 296 22.15 -1.12 -4.31
N GLY A 297 21.51 -1.85 -3.39
CA GLY A 297 20.04 -1.84 -3.27
C GLY A 297 19.59 -0.58 -2.55
N ILE A 298 18.59 0.14 -3.09
CA ILE A 298 18.06 1.37 -2.50
C ILE A 298 16.63 1.16 -2.02
N LEU A 299 16.38 1.56 -0.76
CA LEU A 299 15.07 1.77 -0.17
C LEU A 299 14.89 3.28 0.03
N GLU A 300 13.90 3.86 -0.64
CA GLU A 300 13.59 5.30 -0.57
C GLU A 300 12.28 5.49 0.20
N MET A 301 12.34 6.34 1.23
CA MET A 301 11.20 6.66 2.10
C MET A 301 11.13 8.16 2.35
N GLU A 302 9.91 8.66 2.39
CA GLU A 302 9.58 10.06 2.65
C GLU A 302 8.92 10.19 4.02
N CYS A 303 9.43 11.09 4.86
CA CYS A 303 8.77 11.49 6.10
C CYS A 303 7.69 12.53 5.77
N CYS A 304 6.43 12.25 6.13
CA CYS A 304 5.31 13.14 5.81
C CYS A 304 5.15 14.33 6.77
N GLU A 305 5.93 14.38 7.86
CA GLU A 305 5.85 15.39 8.95
C GLU A 305 4.44 15.53 9.58
N ILE A 306 3.60 14.51 9.43
CA ILE A 306 2.25 14.42 10.00
C ILE A 306 2.01 13.00 10.49
N VAL A 307 1.08 12.83 11.43
CA VAL A 307 0.64 11.51 11.89
C VAL A 307 -0.60 11.10 11.10
N LEU A 308 -0.48 10.02 10.35
CA LEU A 308 -1.59 9.36 9.68
C LEU A 308 -2.09 8.21 10.55
N VAL A 309 -3.40 8.15 10.75
CA VAL A 309 -4.07 7.13 11.57
C VAL A 309 -5.28 6.56 10.82
N ARG A 310 -5.79 5.43 11.31
CA ARG A 310 -7.04 4.85 10.81
C ARG A 310 -8.20 5.81 11.06
N PHE A 311 -9.06 5.98 10.05
CA PHE A 311 -10.27 6.79 10.16
C PHE A 311 -11.21 6.25 11.26
N PRO A 312 -11.65 7.08 12.21
CA PRO A 312 -12.27 6.61 13.46
C PRO A 312 -13.66 5.98 13.27
N LEU A 313 -14.36 6.30 12.17
CA LEU A 313 -15.71 5.78 11.92
C LEU A 313 -15.70 4.47 11.11
N LEU A 314 -14.54 3.98 10.66
CA LEU A 314 -14.44 2.66 10.06
C LEU A 314 -14.80 1.58 11.08
N ARG A 315 -15.61 0.60 10.67
CA ARG A 315 -15.90 -0.57 11.49
C ARG A 315 -14.62 -1.35 11.79
N ARG A 316 -14.51 -1.83 13.03
CA ARG A 316 -13.37 -2.63 13.53
C ARG A 316 -13.62 -4.14 13.43
N ASP A 317 -14.88 -4.54 13.30
CA ASP A 317 -15.29 -5.94 13.18
C ASP A 317 -15.20 -6.47 11.73
N VAL A 318 -14.90 -5.60 10.77
CA VAL A 318 -14.72 -5.95 9.35
C VAL A 318 -13.32 -5.56 8.91
N VAL A 319 -12.64 -6.46 8.19
CA VAL A 319 -11.34 -6.17 7.58
C VAL A 319 -11.55 -5.11 6.50
N TYR A 320 -10.95 -3.94 6.68
CA TYR A 320 -11.02 -2.87 5.70
C TYR A 320 -9.93 -3.03 4.65
N VAL A 321 -10.35 -3.21 3.40
CA VAL A 321 -9.50 -3.19 2.21
C VAL A 321 -9.89 -1.96 1.39
N PRO A 322 -8.99 -0.99 1.18
CA PRO A 322 -9.34 0.21 0.43
C PRO A 322 -9.67 -0.11 -1.03
N ASP A 323 -8.84 -0.90 -1.70
CA ASP A 323 -8.95 -1.16 -3.15
C ASP A 323 -10.05 -2.18 -3.48
N THR A 324 -10.94 -1.82 -4.40
CA THR A 324 -12.05 -2.68 -4.85
C THR A 324 -11.56 -3.82 -5.77
N VAL A 325 -10.47 -3.60 -6.51
CA VAL A 325 -9.90 -4.58 -7.45
C VAL A 325 -8.42 -4.79 -7.19
N SER A 326 -8.04 -6.05 -6.99
CA SER A 326 -6.64 -6.47 -6.93
C SER A 326 -6.15 -6.92 -8.32
N LEU A 327 -5.27 -6.12 -8.92
CA LEU A 327 -4.66 -6.44 -10.22
C LEU A 327 -3.65 -7.59 -10.11
N ASN A 328 -3.27 -7.98 -8.89
CA ASN A 328 -2.46 -9.17 -8.66
C ASN A 328 -3.23 -10.46 -8.99
N SER A 329 -4.54 -10.49 -8.72
CA SER A 329 -5.39 -11.67 -8.92
C SER A 329 -6.24 -11.62 -10.19
N ASP A 330 -6.30 -10.49 -10.88
CA ASP A 330 -7.10 -10.31 -12.09
C ASP A 330 -6.21 -9.90 -13.29
N PRO A 331 -5.76 -10.87 -14.12
CA PRO A 331 -4.92 -10.59 -15.29
C PRO A 331 -5.60 -9.69 -16.34
N ASP A 332 -6.91 -9.85 -16.55
CA ASP A 332 -7.65 -9.12 -17.58
C ASP A 332 -7.83 -7.65 -17.18
N ALA A 333 -8.23 -7.40 -15.93
CA ALA A 333 -8.28 -6.05 -15.38
C ALA A 333 -6.88 -5.42 -15.35
N ARG A 334 -5.84 -6.20 -15.00
CA ARG A 334 -4.45 -5.72 -14.99
C ARG A 334 -4.01 -5.24 -16.37
N ASP A 335 -4.26 -6.03 -17.42
CA ASP A 335 -3.89 -5.67 -18.78
C ASP A 335 -4.64 -4.43 -19.27
N TYR A 336 -5.94 -4.36 -18.99
CA TYR A 336 -6.77 -3.18 -19.27
C TYR A 336 -6.21 -1.92 -18.61
N TRP A 337 -5.98 -1.97 -17.29
CA TRP A 337 -5.52 -0.81 -16.53
C TRP A 337 -4.13 -0.37 -16.94
N PHE A 338 -3.20 -1.29 -17.21
CA PHE A 338 -1.89 -0.90 -17.72
C PHE A 338 -1.99 -0.17 -19.06
N SER A 339 -2.83 -0.63 -19.98
CA SER A 339 -3.05 0.08 -21.25
C SER A 339 -3.65 1.46 -21.04
N CYS A 340 -4.64 1.60 -20.13
CA CYS A 340 -5.17 2.92 -19.76
C CYS A 340 -4.09 3.84 -19.18
N MET A 341 -3.20 3.33 -18.33
CA MET A 341 -2.11 4.11 -17.74
C MET A 341 -1.04 4.52 -18.77
N GLU A 342 -0.73 3.63 -19.72
CA GLU A 342 0.19 3.91 -20.84
C GLU A 342 -0.36 4.99 -21.77
N ASP A 343 -1.66 4.98 -22.06
CA ASP A 343 -2.29 6.02 -22.89
C ASP A 343 -2.40 7.36 -22.14
N ALA A 344 -2.71 7.31 -20.83
CA ALA A 344 -2.95 8.51 -20.03
C ALA A 344 -1.68 9.33 -19.75
N ILE A 345 -0.49 8.70 -19.73
CA ILE A 345 0.75 9.40 -19.37
C ILE A 345 1.07 10.55 -20.34
N GLU A 346 0.70 10.44 -21.61
CA GLU A 346 0.94 11.51 -22.59
C GLU A 346 0.19 12.79 -22.20
N LYS A 347 -1.08 12.67 -21.79
CA LYS A 347 -1.87 13.80 -21.33
C LYS A 347 -1.27 14.41 -20.06
N THR A 348 -0.85 13.58 -19.10
CA THR A 348 -0.22 14.08 -17.87
C THR A 348 1.09 14.81 -18.16
N VAL A 349 1.92 14.30 -19.06
CA VAL A 349 3.19 14.93 -19.45
C VAL A 349 2.95 16.27 -20.13
N LEU A 350 1.92 16.38 -21.00
CA LEU A 350 1.53 17.66 -21.58
C LEU A 350 1.11 18.67 -20.50
N LYS A 351 0.32 18.24 -19.51
CA LYS A 351 -0.10 19.10 -18.39
C LYS A 351 1.09 19.54 -17.54
N ALA A 352 2.02 18.64 -17.25
CA ALA A 352 3.28 18.97 -16.57
C ALA A 352 4.08 20.04 -17.33
N LEU A 353 4.20 19.95 -18.65
CA LEU A 353 4.84 20.99 -19.48
C LEU A 353 4.10 22.32 -19.43
N GLU A 354 2.77 22.29 -19.52
CA GLU A 354 1.95 23.48 -19.40
C GLU A 354 2.17 24.16 -18.05
N SER A 355 2.18 23.42 -16.94
CA SER A 355 2.35 23.96 -15.59
C SER A 355 3.63 24.79 -15.44
N GLN A 356 4.72 24.38 -16.10
CA GLN A 356 6.04 24.99 -15.99
C GLN A 356 6.57 25.52 -17.33
N SER A 357 5.68 26.10 -18.14
CA SER A 357 5.99 26.58 -19.50
C SER A 357 7.11 27.65 -19.59
N ARG A 358 7.54 28.22 -18.45
CA ARG A 358 8.63 29.21 -18.35
C ARG A 358 9.98 28.58 -17.98
N CYS A 359 10.01 27.30 -17.62
CA CYS A 359 11.22 26.60 -17.20
C CYS A 359 11.90 25.97 -18.44
N PRO A 360 13.16 26.32 -18.74
CA PRO A 360 13.84 25.86 -19.96
C PRO A 360 14.11 24.35 -19.97
N ASP A 361 14.18 23.72 -18.79
CA ASP A 361 14.46 22.29 -18.61
C ASP A 361 13.20 21.41 -18.51
N ALA A 362 12.00 22.01 -18.49
CA ALA A 362 10.74 21.30 -18.29
C ALA A 362 10.53 20.20 -19.35
N ALA A 363 10.85 20.47 -20.62
CA ALA A 363 10.80 19.48 -21.70
C ALA A 363 11.67 18.24 -21.43
N GLN A 364 12.88 18.45 -20.90
CA GLN A 364 13.80 17.37 -20.59
C GLN A 364 13.32 16.56 -19.37
N ARG A 365 12.82 17.22 -18.32
CA ARG A 365 12.27 16.55 -17.13
C ARG A 365 11.01 15.75 -17.47
N ALA A 366 10.10 16.32 -18.25
CA ALA A 366 8.89 15.68 -18.74
C ALA A 366 9.19 14.40 -19.55
N ALA A 367 10.20 14.43 -20.43
CA ALA A 367 10.65 13.24 -21.15
C ALA A 367 11.19 12.14 -20.20
N LYS A 368 11.87 12.53 -19.11
CA LYS A 368 12.33 11.60 -18.08
C LYS A 368 11.17 11.00 -17.29
N VAL A 369 10.16 11.79 -16.92
CA VAL A 369 8.91 11.31 -16.29
C VAL A 369 8.28 10.21 -17.15
N ARG A 370 8.03 10.50 -18.43
CA ARG A 370 7.45 9.55 -19.38
C ARG A 370 8.24 8.25 -19.44
N LYS A 371 9.55 8.36 -19.69
CA LYS A 371 10.44 7.20 -19.81
C LYS A 371 10.46 6.36 -18.54
N LYS A 372 10.52 7.02 -17.36
CA LYS A 372 10.57 6.32 -16.07
C LYS A 372 9.25 5.62 -15.79
N TYR A 373 8.11 6.29 -15.94
CA TYR A 373 6.80 5.70 -15.69
C TYR A 373 6.53 4.49 -16.58
N LEU A 374 6.76 4.59 -17.89
CA LEU A 374 6.61 3.46 -18.82
C LEU A 374 7.57 2.30 -18.50
N GLY A 375 8.79 2.61 -18.03
CA GLY A 375 9.73 1.59 -17.57
C GLY A 375 9.22 0.83 -16.34
N HIS A 376 8.59 1.51 -15.40
CA HIS A 376 7.95 0.88 -14.23
C HIS A 376 6.71 0.05 -14.63
N LEU A 377 5.86 0.55 -15.55
CA LEU A 377 4.71 -0.22 -16.04
C LEU A 377 5.15 -1.50 -16.76
N LYS A 378 6.18 -1.44 -17.61
CA LYS A 378 6.74 -2.63 -18.26
C LYS A 378 7.19 -3.67 -17.22
N MET A 379 7.89 -3.23 -16.17
CA MET A 379 8.31 -4.11 -15.09
C MET A 379 7.11 -4.72 -14.35
N LEU A 380 6.06 -3.94 -14.08
CA LEU A 380 4.84 -4.41 -13.43
C LEU A 380 4.05 -5.41 -14.29
N ARG A 381 4.13 -5.31 -15.63
CA ARG A 381 3.60 -6.35 -16.53
C ARG A 381 4.33 -7.68 -16.37
N GLU A 382 5.67 -7.63 -16.24
CA GLU A 382 6.49 -8.83 -16.06
C GLU A 382 6.41 -9.39 -14.63
N LYS A 383 6.32 -8.50 -13.63
CA LYS A 383 6.33 -8.79 -12.19
C LYS A 383 5.30 -7.92 -11.45
N PRO A 384 4.01 -8.31 -11.44
CA PRO A 384 2.93 -7.49 -10.87
C PRO A 384 3.14 -7.12 -9.40
N PHE A 385 3.76 -8.00 -8.64
CA PHE A 385 3.98 -7.86 -7.20
C PHE A 385 5.27 -7.08 -6.83
N ALA A 386 5.97 -6.50 -7.80
CA ALA A 386 7.29 -5.87 -7.59
C ALA A 386 7.32 -4.74 -6.55
N TYR A 387 6.15 -4.18 -6.19
CA TYR A 387 5.96 -3.10 -5.20
C TYR A 387 4.90 -3.47 -4.15
N GLY A 388 4.63 -4.76 -3.91
CA GLY A 388 3.53 -5.19 -3.05
C GLY A 388 2.24 -5.47 -3.83
N CYS A 389 1.10 -5.03 -3.32
CA CYS A 389 -0.17 -5.14 -4.04
C CYS A 389 -0.14 -4.32 -5.34
N CYS A 390 -0.50 -4.91 -6.48
CA CYS A 390 -0.79 -4.15 -7.69
C CYS A 390 -2.26 -3.76 -7.69
N THR A 391 -2.55 -2.46 -7.62
CA THR A 391 -3.91 -1.91 -7.63
C THR A 391 -3.95 -0.65 -8.49
N VAL A 392 -5.15 -0.22 -8.88
CA VAL A 392 -5.33 1.03 -9.64
C VAL A 392 -4.75 2.22 -8.87
N ARG A 393 -5.00 2.30 -7.55
CA ARG A 393 -4.42 3.32 -6.66
C ARG A 393 -2.91 3.33 -6.73
N ASN A 394 -2.24 2.18 -6.60
CA ASN A 394 -0.78 2.12 -6.60
C ASN A 394 -0.18 2.57 -7.95
N LEU A 395 -0.87 2.34 -9.07
CA LEU A 395 -0.45 2.84 -10.39
C LEU A 395 -0.60 4.36 -10.51
N LEU A 396 -1.69 4.92 -9.98
CA LEU A 396 -1.91 6.36 -9.95
C LEU A 396 -0.89 7.05 -9.02
N ASP A 397 -0.66 6.49 -7.83
CA ASP A 397 0.36 6.98 -6.88
C ASP A 397 1.76 6.94 -7.48
N LEU A 398 2.10 5.88 -8.22
CA LEU A 398 3.36 5.75 -8.93
C LEU A 398 3.60 6.93 -9.88
N ARG A 399 2.56 7.38 -10.60
CA ARG A 399 2.66 8.53 -11.50
C ARG A 399 2.96 9.82 -10.74
N GLU A 400 2.21 10.08 -9.66
CA GLU A 400 2.39 11.30 -8.87
C GLU A 400 3.77 11.35 -8.20
N GLN A 401 4.25 10.22 -7.68
CA GLN A 401 5.62 10.13 -7.17
C GLN A 401 6.66 10.50 -8.24
N ILE A 402 6.47 10.10 -9.51
CA ILE A 402 7.49 10.32 -10.56
C ILE A 402 7.49 11.77 -10.98
N LEU A 403 6.31 12.39 -11.04
CA LEU A 403 6.18 13.82 -11.27
C LEU A 403 6.92 14.62 -10.20
N ASN A 404 6.68 14.32 -8.91
CA ASN A 404 7.34 14.99 -7.79
C ASN A 404 8.86 14.80 -7.82
N GLN A 405 9.34 13.59 -8.11
CA GLN A 405 10.78 13.32 -8.24
C GLN A 405 11.45 14.17 -9.32
N TYR A 406 10.72 14.48 -10.39
CA TYR A 406 11.19 15.37 -11.46
C TYR A 406 10.66 16.80 -11.30
N LEU A 407 10.36 17.23 -10.08
CA LEU A 407 10.02 18.61 -9.71
C LEU A 407 8.78 19.16 -10.44
N PHE A 408 7.78 18.31 -10.67
CA PHE A 408 6.45 18.71 -11.13
C PHE A 408 5.45 18.56 -9.99
N ASP A 409 5.48 19.50 -9.03
CA ASP A 409 4.67 19.43 -7.80
C ASP A 409 3.16 19.49 -8.07
N ASP A 410 2.74 20.21 -9.12
CA ASP A 410 1.35 20.27 -9.56
C ASP A 410 1.27 20.42 -11.09
N ALA A 411 1.11 19.29 -11.77
CA ALA A 411 0.96 19.27 -13.22
C ALA A 411 -0.34 19.92 -13.71
N PHE A 412 -1.38 20.02 -12.89
CA PHE A 412 -2.71 20.47 -13.29
C PHE A 412 -3.08 21.87 -12.78
N ILE A 413 -2.17 22.55 -12.08
CA ILE A 413 -2.40 23.87 -11.46
C ILE A 413 -3.08 24.89 -12.38
N LYS A 414 -2.66 24.97 -13.65
CA LYS A 414 -3.24 25.91 -14.63
C LYS A 414 -4.67 25.52 -15.02
N GLN A 415 -4.93 24.22 -15.16
CA GLN A 415 -6.26 23.71 -15.48
C GLN A 415 -7.20 23.92 -14.28
N LYS A 416 -6.77 23.54 -13.07
CA LYS A 416 -7.53 23.76 -11.83
C LYS A 416 -7.89 25.23 -11.65
N ALA A 417 -6.95 26.15 -11.84
CA ALA A 417 -7.20 27.58 -11.72
C ALA A 417 -8.25 28.09 -12.73
N LEU A 418 -8.20 27.61 -13.98
CA LEU A 418 -9.16 27.97 -15.02
C LEU A 418 -10.57 27.42 -14.70
N GLU A 419 -10.65 26.15 -14.33
CA GLU A 419 -11.89 25.47 -14.00
C GLU A 419 -12.55 26.06 -12.75
N ASN A 420 -11.76 26.30 -11.69
CA ASN A 420 -12.22 26.99 -10.48
C ASN A 420 -12.80 28.36 -10.81
N LYS A 421 -12.09 29.18 -11.60
CA LYS A 421 -12.58 30.50 -11.98
C LYS A 421 -13.90 30.44 -12.75
N LYS A 422 -14.02 29.52 -13.72
CA LYS A 422 -15.25 29.36 -14.51
C LYS A 422 -16.40 28.90 -13.62
N ALA A 423 -16.20 27.85 -12.83
CA ALA A 423 -17.22 27.30 -11.95
C ALA A 423 -17.66 28.31 -10.88
N PHE A 424 -16.72 29.05 -10.28
CA PHE A 424 -17.04 30.09 -9.31
C PHE A 424 -17.95 31.19 -9.89
N SER A 425 -17.75 31.57 -11.16
CA SER A 425 -18.61 32.56 -11.82
C SER A 425 -20.05 32.09 -12.07
N GLU A 426 -20.28 30.76 -12.11
CA GLU A 426 -21.60 30.16 -12.30
C GLU A 426 -22.31 29.84 -10.97
N LEU A 427 -21.56 29.77 -9.86
CA LEU A 427 -22.04 29.29 -8.58
C LEU A 427 -23.25 30.08 -8.05
N LYS A 428 -23.18 31.41 -8.04
CA LYS A 428 -24.27 32.26 -7.54
C LYS A 428 -25.60 31.95 -8.23
N ARG A 429 -25.57 31.91 -9.56
CA ARG A 429 -26.74 31.65 -10.39
C ARG A 429 -27.29 30.25 -10.12
N LEU A 430 -26.43 29.23 -9.99
CA LEU A 430 -26.87 27.87 -9.69
C LEU A 430 -27.57 27.79 -8.33
N LEU A 431 -27.04 28.46 -7.31
CA LEU A 431 -27.63 28.49 -5.97
C LEU A 431 -29.00 29.17 -5.97
N GLU A 432 -29.15 30.30 -6.68
CA GLU A 432 -30.44 30.97 -6.88
C GLU A 432 -31.45 30.07 -7.61
N GLU A 433 -31.01 29.31 -8.63
CA GLU A 433 -31.84 28.33 -9.34
C GLU A 433 -32.28 27.19 -8.41
N ILE A 434 -31.40 26.66 -7.56
CA ILE A 434 -31.73 25.61 -6.57
C ILE A 434 -32.73 26.13 -5.53
N ASP A 435 -32.53 27.34 -5.01
CA ASP A 435 -33.43 27.96 -4.03
C ASP A 435 -34.82 28.26 -4.61
N SER A 436 -34.95 28.42 -5.93
CA SER A 436 -36.24 28.59 -6.59
C SER A 436 -37.11 27.33 -6.59
N ILE A 437 -36.55 26.16 -6.26
CA ILE A 437 -37.26 24.88 -6.23
C ILE A 437 -37.94 24.69 -4.88
N ILE A 438 -39.26 24.85 -4.89
CA ILE A 438 -40.10 24.79 -3.69
C ILE A 438 -40.17 23.35 -3.14
N ASP A 439 -40.40 22.37 -4.01
CA ASP A 439 -40.49 20.96 -3.62
C ASP A 439 -39.12 20.45 -3.14
N GLU A 440 -39.05 20.08 -1.86
CA GLU A 440 -37.80 19.63 -1.23
C GLU A 440 -37.22 18.40 -1.92
N ARG A 441 -38.07 17.43 -2.27
CA ARG A 441 -37.62 16.22 -2.95
C ARG A 441 -37.00 16.54 -4.30
N ALA A 442 -37.64 17.37 -5.12
CA ALA A 442 -37.11 17.82 -6.40
C ALA A 442 -35.80 18.62 -6.24
N ARG A 443 -35.72 19.48 -5.22
CA ARG A 443 -34.51 20.26 -4.91
C ARG A 443 -33.34 19.34 -4.57
N GLN A 444 -33.56 18.37 -3.67
CA GLN A 444 -32.55 17.38 -3.31
C GLN A 444 -32.13 16.50 -4.48
N ILE A 445 -33.06 16.09 -5.35
CA ILE A 445 -32.73 15.37 -6.59
C ILE A 445 -31.81 16.20 -7.47
N GLN A 446 -32.07 17.51 -7.64
CA GLN A 446 -31.22 18.38 -8.44
C GLN A 446 -29.82 18.51 -7.85
N VAL A 447 -29.72 18.65 -6.52
CA VAL A 447 -28.45 18.79 -5.81
C VAL A 447 -27.61 17.51 -5.90
N VAL A 448 -28.21 16.33 -5.68
CA VAL A 448 -27.51 15.04 -5.83
C VAL A 448 -27.11 14.79 -7.29
N LYS A 449 -27.95 15.16 -8.26
CA LYS A 449 -27.56 15.15 -9.68
C LYS A 449 -26.40 16.10 -9.94
N GLY A 450 -26.35 17.25 -9.29
CA GLY A 450 -25.23 18.19 -9.38
C GLY A 450 -23.93 17.57 -8.89
N LEU A 451 -23.98 16.90 -7.73
CA LEU A 451 -22.86 16.14 -7.15
C LEU A 451 -22.34 15.07 -8.14
N LEU A 452 -23.23 14.33 -8.81
CA LEU A 452 -22.84 13.35 -9.84
C LEU A 452 -22.37 13.99 -11.16
N THR A 453 -22.89 15.17 -11.51
CA THR A 453 -22.53 15.89 -12.75
C THR A 453 -21.11 16.44 -12.66
N GLY A 454 -20.68 16.88 -11.48
CA GLY A 454 -19.33 17.33 -11.19
C GLY A 454 -18.25 16.35 -11.64
N ASN A 455 -18.48 15.07 -11.38
CA ASN A 455 -17.61 13.95 -11.76
C ASN A 455 -17.54 13.64 -13.27
N ILE A 456 -18.43 14.20 -14.11
CA ILE A 456 -18.47 13.87 -15.56
C ILE A 456 -17.22 14.36 -16.29
N PHE A 457 -16.56 15.40 -15.77
CA PHE A 457 -15.46 16.09 -16.42
C PHE A 457 -14.13 15.33 -16.36
N ASP A 458 -14.07 14.23 -15.60
CA ASP A 458 -12.81 13.60 -15.23
C ASP A 458 -12.30 12.59 -16.27
N TRP A 459 -13.07 11.58 -16.69
CA TRP A 459 -12.57 10.56 -17.63
C TRP A 459 -13.62 10.08 -18.65
N GLY A 460 -13.24 10.10 -19.93
CA GLY A 460 -13.66 9.08 -20.89
C GLY A 460 -15.02 9.19 -21.57
N ALA A 461 -15.88 10.16 -21.24
CA ALA A 461 -16.94 10.53 -22.19
C ALA A 461 -16.26 11.29 -23.35
N ARG A 462 -15.73 10.55 -24.33
CA ARG A 462 -15.08 11.07 -25.55
C ARG A 462 -15.88 12.20 -26.21
N GLU A 463 -17.20 12.19 -26.03
CA GLU A 463 -18.15 13.21 -26.45
C GLU A 463 -18.04 14.51 -25.61
N VAL A 464 -18.05 14.40 -24.27
CA VAL A 464 -18.03 15.52 -23.34
C VAL A 464 -16.66 16.21 -23.33
N VAL A 465 -15.57 15.43 -23.42
CA VAL A 465 -14.19 15.96 -23.54
C VAL A 465 -14.03 16.77 -24.84
N ARG A 466 -14.55 16.29 -25.98
CA ARG A 466 -14.53 17.04 -27.25
C ARG A 466 -15.34 18.34 -27.19
N MET A 467 -16.46 18.34 -26.49
CA MET A 467 -17.31 19.53 -26.34
C MET A 467 -16.71 20.56 -25.37
N LEU A 468 -15.94 20.11 -24.36
CA LEU A 468 -15.15 20.96 -23.47
C LEU A 468 -14.00 21.65 -24.20
N GLU A 469 -13.27 20.92 -25.04
CA GLU A 469 -12.17 21.46 -25.86
C GLU A 469 -12.65 22.56 -26.82
N ASN A 470 -13.92 22.51 -27.25
CA ASN A 470 -14.55 23.52 -28.10
C ASN A 470 -15.21 24.68 -27.33
N GLY A 471 -15.25 24.63 -26.00
CA GLY A 471 -15.86 25.67 -25.16
C GLY A 471 -17.39 25.69 -25.13
N ASP A 472 -18.06 24.66 -25.67
CA ASP A 472 -19.51 24.64 -25.92
C ASP A 472 -20.35 24.06 -24.76
N LEU A 473 -19.74 23.53 -23.70
CA LEU A 473 -20.45 22.84 -22.63
C LEU A 473 -20.62 23.70 -21.35
N SER A 474 -21.87 23.93 -20.97
CA SER A 474 -22.27 24.47 -19.64
C SER A 474 -22.61 23.32 -18.69
N PHE A 475 -22.52 23.55 -17.37
CA PHE A 475 -22.90 22.56 -16.35
C PHE A 475 -24.30 21.98 -16.58
N ARG A 476 -25.24 22.84 -16.98
CA ARG A 476 -26.62 22.47 -17.31
C ARG A 476 -26.72 21.51 -18.49
N ALA A 477 -25.88 21.69 -19.50
CA ALA A 477 -25.81 20.75 -20.62
C ALA A 477 -25.24 19.40 -20.17
N ALA A 478 -24.24 19.40 -19.28
CA ALA A 478 -23.64 18.18 -18.71
C ALA A 478 -24.65 17.33 -17.93
N SER A 479 -25.54 17.95 -17.12
CA SER A 479 -26.57 17.22 -16.38
C SER A 479 -27.56 16.46 -17.27
N ASN A 480 -27.72 16.86 -18.54
CA ASN A 480 -28.58 16.14 -19.49
C ASN A 480 -27.92 14.87 -20.05
N TYR A 481 -26.60 14.70 -19.89
CA TYR A 481 -25.86 13.51 -20.31
C TYR A 481 -25.76 12.45 -19.20
N LEU A 482 -26.26 12.73 -18.00
CA LEU A 482 -26.42 11.71 -16.98
C LEU A 482 -27.40 10.64 -17.46
N GLN A 483 -27.01 9.38 -17.28
CA GLN A 483 -27.90 8.26 -17.58
C GLN A 483 -29.19 8.40 -16.76
N GLN A 484 -30.32 8.08 -17.40
CA GLN A 484 -31.60 8.05 -16.71
C GLN A 484 -31.58 6.93 -15.66
N ARG A 485 -32.25 7.18 -14.53
CA ARG A 485 -32.44 6.20 -13.47
C ARG A 485 -33.25 4.99 -13.97
N PRO A 486 -33.07 3.78 -13.41
CA PRO A 486 -32.19 3.47 -12.28
C PRO A 486 -30.71 3.49 -12.68
N TRP A 487 -29.86 4.03 -11.81
CA TRP A 487 -28.41 3.88 -11.94
C TRP A 487 -27.96 2.46 -11.56
N LEU A 488 -26.68 2.15 -11.81
CA LEU A 488 -26.11 0.83 -11.52
C LEU A 488 -26.30 0.44 -10.03
N VAL A 489 -26.05 1.39 -9.14
CA VAL A 489 -26.45 1.37 -7.74
C VAL A 489 -27.20 2.67 -7.51
N ASP A 490 -28.45 2.58 -7.06
CA ASP A 490 -29.36 3.72 -7.02
C ASP A 490 -30.15 3.74 -5.71
N ASP A 491 -29.47 4.19 -4.65
CA ASP A 491 -30.05 4.38 -3.32
C ASP A 491 -30.58 5.81 -3.11
N LEU A 492 -30.84 6.55 -4.21
CA LEU A 492 -31.27 7.95 -4.14
C LEU A 492 -32.61 8.09 -3.41
N ASP A 493 -33.56 7.19 -3.65
CA ASP A 493 -34.87 7.29 -3.00
C ASP A 493 -34.79 6.99 -1.49
N ASP A 494 -33.88 6.10 -1.08
CA ASP A 494 -33.60 5.81 0.33
C ASP A 494 -32.90 7.00 1.01
N TRP A 495 -31.95 7.63 0.31
CA TRP A 495 -31.34 8.89 0.76
C TRP A 495 -32.37 9.99 0.93
N LEU A 496 -33.23 10.22 -0.05
CA LEU A 496 -34.26 11.28 0.00
C LEU A 496 -35.22 11.07 1.17
N SER A 497 -35.59 9.82 1.45
CA SER A 497 -36.44 9.48 2.58
C SER A 497 -35.70 9.77 3.90
N SER A 498 -34.46 9.31 4.01
CA SER A 498 -33.61 9.55 5.19
C SER A 498 -33.32 11.03 5.43
N PHE A 499 -33.08 11.83 4.38
CA PHE A 499 -32.79 13.26 4.49
C PHE A 499 -33.98 14.05 5.07
N SER A 500 -35.20 13.62 4.77
CA SER A 500 -36.42 14.26 5.30
C SER A 500 -36.69 13.93 6.78
N GLU A 501 -36.20 12.79 7.27
CA GLU A 501 -36.49 12.27 8.61
C GLU A 501 -35.33 12.44 9.59
N LYS A 502 -34.09 12.30 9.12
CA LYS A 502 -32.88 12.34 9.94
C LYS A 502 -32.24 13.71 9.89
N LYS A 503 -31.91 14.24 11.07
CA LYS A 503 -31.08 15.42 11.22
C LYS A 503 -29.69 15.02 11.68
N TYR A 504 -28.75 15.04 10.76
CA TYR A 504 -27.34 14.78 11.04
C TYR A 504 -26.75 15.92 11.89
N ARG A 505 -25.88 15.56 12.83
CA ARG A 505 -25.12 16.53 13.62
C ARG A 505 -24.00 17.13 12.78
N CYS A 506 -23.20 16.27 12.15
CA CYS A 506 -22.09 16.70 11.31
C CYS A 506 -21.82 15.68 10.19
N ALA A 507 -21.69 16.19 8.98
CA ALA A 507 -21.28 15.42 7.82
C ALA A 507 -19.80 15.66 7.51
N ILE A 508 -19.07 14.62 7.14
CA ILE A 508 -17.77 14.75 6.46
C ILE A 508 -17.93 14.38 4.99
N ILE A 509 -17.37 15.19 4.09
CA ILE A 509 -17.37 14.95 2.64
C ILE A 509 -15.92 14.85 2.18
N PHE A 510 -15.49 13.67 1.75
CA PHE A 510 -14.22 13.46 1.06
C PHE A 510 -14.39 13.81 -0.41
N VAL A 511 -13.65 14.83 -0.87
CA VAL A 511 -13.86 15.44 -2.20
C VAL A 511 -12.78 15.07 -3.19
N ASP A 512 -13.17 15.01 -4.47
CA ASP A 512 -12.35 14.65 -5.61
C ASP A 512 -11.79 15.91 -6.31
N ASN A 513 -12.47 16.38 -7.35
CA ASN A 513 -11.91 17.32 -8.31
C ASN A 513 -12.10 18.80 -7.98
N SER A 514 -11.19 19.62 -8.52
CA SER A 514 -11.37 21.07 -8.62
C SER A 514 -12.49 21.45 -9.61
N GLY A 515 -12.84 22.73 -9.62
CA GLY A 515 -13.72 23.31 -10.62
C GLY A 515 -15.19 23.02 -10.37
N VAL A 516 -15.86 22.51 -11.39
CA VAL A 516 -17.30 22.24 -11.38
C VAL A 516 -17.68 21.26 -10.27
N ASP A 517 -16.82 20.27 -9.99
CA ASP A 517 -17.10 19.21 -9.05
C ASP A 517 -17.24 19.73 -7.62
N ILE A 518 -16.16 20.29 -7.08
CA ILE A 518 -16.19 20.91 -5.75
C ILE A 518 -17.15 22.10 -5.68
N LEU A 519 -17.14 23.03 -6.65
CA LEU A 519 -17.89 24.28 -6.51
C LEU A 519 -19.37 24.15 -6.82
N LEU A 520 -19.74 23.48 -7.92
CA LEU A 520 -21.14 23.38 -8.37
C LEU A 520 -21.82 22.08 -7.90
N GLY A 521 -21.05 21.05 -7.54
CA GLY A 521 -21.54 19.80 -6.97
C GLY A 521 -21.47 19.76 -5.44
N VAL A 522 -20.25 19.63 -4.90
CA VAL A 522 -20.06 19.38 -3.47
C VAL A 522 -20.53 20.56 -2.60
N LEU A 523 -20.16 21.80 -2.92
CA LEU A 523 -20.56 22.94 -2.09
C LEU A 523 -22.07 23.20 -2.14
N THR A 524 -22.73 22.89 -3.26
CA THR A 524 -24.19 23.01 -3.34
C THR A 524 -24.88 21.94 -2.48
N PHE A 525 -24.33 20.72 -2.44
CA PHE A 525 -24.76 19.67 -1.53
C PHE A 525 -24.50 20.01 -0.06
N ALA A 526 -23.30 20.49 0.27
CA ALA A 526 -22.95 20.95 1.60
C ALA A 526 -23.88 22.08 2.08
N ARG A 527 -24.23 23.02 1.19
CA ARG A 527 -25.14 24.12 1.51
C ARG A 527 -26.52 23.65 1.96
N GLU A 528 -27.09 22.63 1.32
CA GLU A 528 -28.39 22.08 1.74
C GLU A 528 -28.31 21.41 3.12
N LEU A 529 -27.20 20.75 3.46
CA LEU A 529 -26.95 20.23 4.80
C LEU A 529 -26.85 21.36 5.85
N LEU A 530 -26.14 22.44 5.51
CA LEU A 530 -26.02 23.61 6.39
C LEU A 530 -27.37 24.29 6.63
N LYS A 531 -28.25 24.37 5.61
CA LYS A 531 -29.60 24.95 5.74
C LYS A 531 -30.49 24.22 6.75
N ILE A 532 -30.29 22.92 6.96
CA ILE A 532 -31.02 22.13 7.97
C ILE A 532 -30.30 22.08 9.32
N GLY A 533 -29.15 22.77 9.44
CA GLY A 533 -28.35 22.91 10.66
C GLY A 533 -27.31 21.82 10.89
N THR A 534 -26.99 21.02 9.87
CA THR A 534 -25.91 20.02 9.91
C THR A 534 -24.58 20.73 9.67
N LYS A 535 -23.59 20.54 10.54
CA LYS A 535 -22.21 21.02 10.28
C LYS A 535 -21.57 20.20 9.16
N VAL A 536 -20.67 20.78 8.37
CA VAL A 536 -20.01 20.09 7.26
C VAL A 536 -18.50 20.24 7.34
N ILE A 537 -17.78 19.11 7.30
CA ILE A 537 -16.32 19.05 7.12
C ILE A 537 -16.05 18.63 5.67
N VAL A 538 -15.38 19.47 4.90
CA VAL A 538 -14.91 19.16 3.55
C VAL A 538 -13.44 18.72 3.64
N ALA A 539 -13.20 17.44 3.37
CA ALA A 539 -11.90 16.80 3.50
C ALA A 539 -11.22 16.69 2.12
N CYS A 540 -10.15 17.46 1.93
CA CYS A 540 -9.41 17.61 0.67
C CYS A 540 -8.00 17.03 0.77
N ASN A 541 -7.36 16.77 -0.39
CA ASN A 541 -5.97 16.35 -0.40
C ASN A 541 -5.03 17.39 0.25
N ARG A 542 -3.93 16.91 0.85
CA ARG A 542 -2.83 17.76 1.33
C ARG A 542 -1.99 18.26 0.17
N SER A 543 -1.64 17.34 -0.73
CA SER A 543 -0.75 17.59 -1.87
C SER A 543 -1.50 17.36 -3.18
N PRO A 544 -1.12 18.04 -4.28
CA PRO A 544 -1.75 17.86 -5.57
C PRO A 544 -1.65 16.40 -6.06
N ALA A 545 -2.72 15.93 -6.69
CA ALA A 545 -2.77 14.68 -7.43
C ALA A 545 -3.80 14.86 -8.53
N LEU A 546 -3.42 14.69 -9.80
CA LEU A 546 -4.28 15.06 -10.93
C LEU A 546 -4.87 16.49 -10.74
N ASN A 547 -6.15 16.68 -11.09
CA ASN A 547 -6.91 17.90 -10.90
C ASN A 547 -7.70 17.93 -9.58
N ASP A 548 -7.38 17.04 -8.63
CA ASP A 548 -8.00 17.04 -7.31
C ASP A 548 -7.78 18.36 -6.59
N ILE A 549 -8.80 18.78 -5.83
CA ILE A 549 -8.72 19.98 -5.01
C ILE A 549 -7.90 19.70 -3.73
N THR A 550 -6.91 20.55 -3.45
CA THR A 550 -6.18 20.51 -2.18
C THR A 550 -6.86 21.40 -1.13
N ALA A 551 -6.60 21.11 0.16
CA ALA A 551 -7.14 21.91 1.26
C ALA A 551 -6.73 23.39 1.17
N ILE A 552 -5.48 23.67 0.79
CA ILE A 552 -4.97 25.03 0.62
C ILE A 552 -5.71 25.74 -0.52
N GLU A 553 -5.90 25.07 -1.65
CA GLU A 553 -6.64 25.63 -2.78
C GLU A 553 -8.09 25.92 -2.42
N LEU A 554 -8.76 25.01 -1.73
CA LEU A 554 -10.15 25.21 -1.34
C LEU A 554 -10.29 26.36 -0.33
N ILE A 555 -9.41 26.47 0.67
CA ILE A 555 -9.39 27.59 1.61
C ILE A 555 -9.31 28.93 0.86
N ASN A 556 -8.46 29.04 -0.17
CA ASN A 556 -8.37 30.26 -0.99
C ASN A 556 -9.66 30.59 -1.75
N VAL A 557 -10.43 29.57 -2.14
CA VAL A 557 -11.75 29.76 -2.75
C VAL A 557 -12.80 30.14 -1.69
N MET A 558 -12.74 29.55 -0.50
CA MET A 558 -13.66 29.84 0.61
C MET A 558 -13.65 31.32 1.03
N GLU A 559 -12.47 31.97 0.99
CA GLU A 559 -12.34 33.39 1.33
C GLU A 559 -13.09 34.33 0.37
N GLN A 560 -13.44 33.86 -0.83
CA GLN A 560 -14.19 34.64 -1.82
C GLN A 560 -15.71 34.41 -1.73
N LEU A 561 -16.18 33.47 -0.91
CA LEU A 561 -17.60 33.08 -0.86
C LEU A 561 -18.56 34.20 -0.47
N SER A 562 -18.10 35.24 0.25
CA SER A 562 -18.93 36.41 0.60
C SER A 562 -19.52 37.12 -0.62
N GLU A 563 -18.88 36.99 -1.78
CA GLU A 563 -19.34 37.58 -3.04
C GLU A 563 -20.48 36.78 -3.69
N VAL A 564 -20.68 35.53 -3.26
CA VAL A 564 -21.49 34.53 -3.95
C VAL A 564 -22.70 34.08 -3.13
N ASP A 565 -22.49 33.66 -1.87
CA ASP A 565 -23.56 33.10 -1.03
C ASP A 565 -23.33 33.35 0.46
N GLU A 566 -24.31 33.95 1.12
CA GLU A 566 -24.25 34.32 2.54
C GLU A 566 -24.30 33.09 3.47
N ILE A 567 -25.01 32.02 3.08
CA ILE A 567 -25.15 30.82 3.91
C ILE A 567 -23.80 30.11 4.02
N LEU A 568 -23.16 29.84 2.89
CA LEU A 568 -21.83 29.23 2.84
C LEU A 568 -20.79 30.10 3.55
N TYR A 569 -20.78 31.41 3.29
CA TYR A 569 -19.80 32.32 3.90
C TYR A 569 -19.94 32.40 5.42
N THR A 570 -21.16 32.62 5.93
CA THR A 570 -21.42 32.73 7.38
C THR A 570 -21.07 31.41 8.08
N ASN A 571 -21.49 30.27 7.52
CA ASN A 571 -21.14 28.97 8.10
C ASN A 571 -19.63 28.70 8.05
N TYR A 572 -18.91 29.14 7.02
CA TYR A 572 -17.45 29.02 6.98
C TYR A 572 -16.77 29.86 8.07
N LYS A 573 -17.22 31.11 8.29
CA LYS A 573 -16.66 31.98 9.33
C LYS A 573 -17.03 31.53 10.75
N ASP A 574 -18.21 30.96 10.95
CA ASP A 574 -18.70 30.51 12.25
C ASP A 574 -18.31 29.07 12.60
N GLY A 575 -17.63 28.35 11.69
CA GLY A 575 -17.22 26.95 11.90
C GLY A 575 -18.34 25.91 11.68
N GLY A 576 -19.43 26.31 11.04
CA GLY A 576 -20.45 25.39 10.50
C GLY A 576 -19.96 24.65 9.25
N LEU A 577 -19.13 25.28 8.42
CA LEU A 577 -18.45 24.70 7.27
C LEU A 577 -16.93 24.74 7.50
N MET A 578 -16.28 23.58 7.50
CA MET A 578 -14.85 23.44 7.79
C MET A 578 -14.13 22.83 6.59
N VAL A 579 -12.93 23.31 6.27
CA VAL A 579 -12.06 22.69 5.26
C VAL A 579 -10.86 22.08 5.97
N CYS A 580 -10.60 20.80 5.70
CA CYS A 580 -9.52 20.06 6.37
C CYS A 580 -8.72 19.23 5.36
N SER A 581 -7.47 18.98 5.68
CA SER A 581 -6.63 18.08 4.89
C SER A 581 -6.84 16.63 5.30
N THR A 582 -6.92 15.72 4.33
CA THR A 582 -6.88 14.27 4.56
C THR A 582 -5.48 13.78 4.94
N GLY A 583 -4.44 14.59 4.71
CA GLY A 583 -3.04 14.18 4.81
C GLY A 583 -2.52 13.42 3.59
N GLN A 584 -3.37 13.12 2.60
CA GLN A 584 -3.02 12.33 1.41
C GLN A 584 -2.76 13.22 0.18
N GLY A 585 -2.02 12.67 -0.78
CA GLY A 585 -1.78 13.25 -2.10
C GLY A 585 -1.93 12.16 -3.15
N SER A 586 -3.13 11.59 -3.22
CA SER A 586 -3.51 10.49 -4.11
C SER A 586 -4.89 10.79 -4.70
N PRO A 587 -5.17 10.41 -5.96
CA PRO A 587 -6.53 10.48 -6.50
C PRO A 587 -7.45 9.39 -5.94
N CYS A 588 -6.95 8.51 -5.08
CA CYS A 588 -7.72 7.52 -4.35
C CYS A 588 -7.61 7.79 -2.84
N LEU A 589 -8.50 7.19 -2.05
CA LEU A 589 -8.57 7.44 -0.60
C LEU A 589 -8.29 6.16 0.18
N ASP A 590 -7.21 6.14 0.96
CA ASP A 590 -6.94 5.05 1.91
C ASP A 590 -7.30 5.46 3.34
N LEU A 591 -8.45 5.01 3.84
CA LEU A 591 -8.94 5.36 5.18
C LEU A 591 -8.13 4.70 6.32
N ARG A 592 -7.10 3.89 6.03
CA ARG A 592 -6.10 3.47 7.03
C ARG A 592 -5.14 4.61 7.39
N ARG A 593 -5.03 5.64 6.54
CA ARG A 593 -4.00 6.68 6.62
C ARG A 593 -4.59 8.08 6.44
N ILE A 594 -5.32 8.56 7.43
CA ILE A 594 -5.91 9.91 7.46
C ILE A 594 -5.20 10.76 8.50
N ASP A 595 -5.01 12.05 8.22
CA ASP A 595 -4.44 13.00 9.17
C ASP A 595 -5.13 12.90 10.54
N LYS A 596 -4.33 12.71 11.58
CA LYS A 596 -4.76 12.63 12.97
C LYS A 596 -5.57 13.86 13.37
N SER A 597 -5.23 15.04 12.87
CA SER A 597 -5.96 16.28 13.19
C SER A 597 -7.40 16.23 12.69
N LEU A 598 -7.61 15.77 11.45
CA LEU A 598 -8.93 15.52 10.87
C LEU A 598 -9.68 14.43 11.64
N CYS A 599 -9.02 13.32 12.00
CA CYS A 599 -9.66 12.26 12.79
C CYS A 599 -10.13 12.76 14.17
N GLN A 600 -9.35 13.62 14.83
CA GLN A 600 -9.74 14.24 16.10
C GLN A 600 -10.96 15.15 15.92
N LEU A 601 -10.99 15.94 14.84
CA LEU A 601 -12.12 16.80 14.52
C LEU A 601 -13.40 16.01 14.25
N VAL A 602 -13.30 14.90 13.50
CA VAL A 602 -14.43 13.99 13.21
C VAL A 602 -15.06 13.47 14.50
N VAL A 603 -14.23 13.10 15.48
CA VAL A 603 -14.69 12.65 16.79
C VAL A 603 -15.28 13.79 17.62
N SER A 604 -14.63 14.97 17.67
CA SER A 604 -15.10 16.09 18.49
C SER A 604 -16.41 16.70 17.98
N GLU A 605 -16.57 16.78 16.66
CA GLU A 605 -17.79 17.28 16.03
C GLU A 605 -18.93 16.26 16.05
N GLY A 606 -18.63 14.99 16.39
CA GLY A 606 -19.62 13.92 16.45
C GLY A 606 -20.21 13.62 15.08
N VAL A 607 -19.33 13.44 14.08
CA VAL A 607 -19.73 13.13 12.71
C VAL A 607 -20.57 11.86 12.66
N ASP A 608 -21.72 11.95 12.04
CA ASP A 608 -22.73 10.89 11.91
C ASP A 608 -23.18 10.65 10.46
N LEU A 609 -22.57 11.35 9.49
CA LEU A 609 -22.69 11.09 8.06
C LEU A 609 -21.32 11.16 7.36
N VAL A 610 -20.95 10.12 6.64
CA VAL A 610 -19.74 10.08 5.79
C VAL A 610 -20.13 10.10 4.31
N VAL A 611 -19.69 11.09 3.57
CA VAL A 611 -19.87 11.17 2.12
C VAL A 611 -18.51 11.03 1.46
N ILE A 612 -18.39 10.08 0.53
CA ILE A 612 -17.18 9.88 -0.27
C ILE A 612 -17.56 10.14 -1.72
N GLU A 613 -17.01 11.20 -2.28
CA GLU A 613 -17.26 11.66 -3.63
C GLU A 613 -16.06 11.32 -4.52
N GLY A 614 -16.34 10.92 -5.76
CA GLY A 614 -15.32 10.66 -6.77
C GLY A 614 -15.13 9.21 -7.14
N MET A 615 -14.83 8.92 -8.41
CA MET A 615 -14.58 7.55 -8.87
C MET A 615 -13.35 6.93 -8.18
N GLY A 616 -12.26 7.69 -8.06
CA GLY A 616 -11.05 7.19 -7.40
C GLY A 616 -11.27 6.85 -5.93
N ARG A 617 -12.01 7.70 -5.21
CA ARG A 617 -12.19 7.62 -3.76
C ARG A 617 -13.34 6.72 -3.32
N SER A 618 -14.40 6.58 -4.11
CA SER A 618 -15.62 5.85 -3.74
C SER A 618 -15.89 4.56 -4.53
N ILE A 619 -15.26 4.40 -5.71
CA ILE A 619 -15.46 3.23 -6.58
C ILE A 619 -14.18 2.40 -6.69
N HIS A 620 -13.05 3.00 -7.10
CA HIS A 620 -11.77 2.29 -7.13
C HIS A 620 -11.24 1.99 -5.74
N THR A 621 -11.59 2.86 -4.79
CA THR A 621 -11.40 2.63 -3.37
C THR A 621 -12.69 2.83 -2.59
N ASN A 622 -12.79 2.21 -1.41
CA ASN A 622 -13.88 2.38 -0.43
C ASN A 622 -15.28 1.91 -0.85
N TYR A 623 -15.44 1.27 -2.00
CA TYR A 623 -16.74 0.77 -2.45
C TYR A 623 -17.36 -0.17 -1.42
N ASP A 624 -16.56 -1.07 -0.83
CA ASP A 624 -16.98 -2.00 0.22
C ASP A 624 -16.65 -1.53 1.65
N ALA A 625 -16.28 -0.26 1.83
CA ALA A 625 -15.96 0.27 3.16
C ALA A 625 -17.20 0.29 4.06
N HIS A 626 -17.07 -0.20 5.29
CA HIS A 626 -18.16 -0.19 6.27
C HIS A 626 -17.90 0.82 7.39
N PHE A 627 -18.90 1.64 7.69
CA PHE A 627 -18.85 2.68 8.71
C PHE A 627 -19.76 2.37 9.90
N THR A 628 -19.47 3.02 11.02
CA THR A 628 -20.27 2.98 12.26
C THR A 628 -21.45 3.96 12.22
N CYS A 629 -21.52 4.80 11.18
CA CYS A 629 -22.58 5.76 10.92
C CYS A 629 -23.12 5.59 9.49
N ASP A 630 -24.09 6.43 9.11
CA ASP A 630 -24.59 6.46 7.74
C ASP A 630 -23.48 6.90 6.77
N SER A 631 -23.48 6.33 5.56
CA SER A 631 -22.49 6.68 4.54
C SER A 631 -23.09 6.74 3.15
N LEU A 632 -22.65 7.73 2.35
CA LEU A 632 -22.93 7.84 0.93
C LEU A 632 -21.62 7.70 0.14
N LYS A 633 -21.66 6.90 -0.92
CA LYS A 633 -20.57 6.73 -1.88
C LYS A 633 -21.08 7.18 -3.23
N VAL A 634 -20.53 8.27 -3.74
CA VAL A 634 -21.06 8.97 -4.92
C VAL A 634 -19.95 9.08 -5.96
N GLY A 635 -20.13 8.43 -7.09
CA GLY A 635 -19.16 8.47 -8.18
C GLY A 635 -19.72 7.90 -9.47
N ARG A 636 -19.00 8.12 -10.57
CA ARG A 636 -19.35 7.56 -11.87
C ARG A 636 -18.41 6.41 -12.22
N GLY A 637 -18.95 5.21 -12.41
CA GLY A 637 -18.18 4.04 -12.84
C GLY A 637 -18.13 3.87 -14.37
N ILE A 638 -17.06 3.25 -14.88
CA ILE A 638 -16.98 2.74 -16.26
C ILE A 638 -17.37 1.26 -16.24
N SER A 639 -18.39 0.87 -17.02
CA SER A 639 -19.11 -0.41 -16.96
C SER A 639 -18.33 -1.67 -17.39
N ARG A 640 -16.99 -1.68 -17.32
CA ARG A 640 -16.21 -2.91 -17.59
C ARG A 640 -15.55 -3.52 -16.36
N VAL A 641 -15.46 -2.79 -15.25
CA VAL A 641 -14.78 -3.25 -14.02
C VAL A 641 -15.75 -3.81 -12.97
N HIS A 642 -17.07 -3.57 -13.13
CA HIS A 642 -18.11 -3.98 -12.18
C HIS A 642 -19.26 -4.75 -12.84
N CYS A 643 -18.97 -5.47 -13.93
CA CYS A 643 -19.92 -6.41 -14.52
C CYS A 643 -19.57 -7.81 -14.05
N ASP A 644 -19.89 -8.10 -12.79
CA ASP A 644 -20.32 -9.41 -12.30
C ASP A 644 -21.14 -9.23 -11.02
#